data_AF-A0AAU9K3T5-F1
#
_entry.id   AF-A0AAU9K3T5-F1
#
_cell.length_a   1.000
_cell.length_b   1.000
_cell.length_c   1.000
_cell.angle_alpha   90.00
_cell.angle_beta   90.00
_cell.angle_gamma   90.00
#
_symmetry.space_group_name_H-M   'P 1'
#
loop_
_entity.id
_entity.type
_entity.pdbx_description
1 polymer ?
#
loop_
_entity_poly.entity_id
_entity_poly.type
_entity_poly.pdbx_seq_one_letter_code
_entity_poly.pdbx_strand_id
1 'polypeptide(L)'
;MEDLSNRSREKSFEEGFDYISEGEIIIKLQEKVKSQAQRLRALEGYKTLCETRIAELFPSHPFPVKNEHLGVFNSQDSQELHAAKQKIIRLEQQLSKQASLTPRSGTPLSGTPKNAQKLDEMYSVLHHKYNELVKDKSLVEETLRAEMLASEEQRTYIEILKQALEVNVEELGLGGIEADTFVEFVQNKTNIENTRKNTAKLQSAVLDQEIQIKKLNEEIEARIQDCNEMAEAKEKMEKQLSEVVTALEFAEGEASRFEIERNSLIDYIEEHKKKGDLVAENLNEVEEKHAELNEQYQKIADEHENLHLTKKEIEAELENKKKEIEDYLKKLEELQEKYINSKAKIEEKDKQIIQLKDNLNKQTARNKELEESNSDLNKKLRENEQEMEDTLAELEEIKNHEAQLGTELSELNEDLNKAESELREGEEIIKDLRKELEDQLTQNTNLNSNLDSNSKQIEELNSEITKAWTTQKEAYQREQNLVKTNNELCSKLSETQQKTELLQAEIEELNYEITELKEKYEEASVDLINLREIRTKLEQELQKTELELSNEKCNSKYFQDEVVALKIRIEDLNLALKIANENYQDRDDKLRISGYKNDELNEEINRIKEEVKEEKREKQGVEEALRKALIDNERIIQEKTILEEQIAECCRSSGELIEKLKECEFSKDFNDFISSWSKIPSDVLSLQRLIQLSLINLFQLYQQNSKYSEDLLVISSKLQSSLSDCDNLAKEESSLRSREAFLRNQIEQIYQENSRIRESLNSQITSLHQEVIFLRSEIHKLHDENEYLNTELRSKSLEYSKAKQAEEYYKHTLEEKTRLYNKHKIDFEEIIREIWKAKSIESQRVFEQIMRVKTELEHAENDKSRILEQILKLTEDGDAQIRETLKKQVNSCDEQIETRKGLIKRLEDEIRGLESKSGSIKLNGDRSRSYIRIEGEIEPSEINPKSNGSTFRSQSSEEQVI
;
A
#
# COMPACT_ATOMS: atom_id res chain seq x y z
N MET A 1 45.29 16.94 33.62
CA MET A 1 45.41 15.85 34.61
C MET A 1 46.16 14.74 33.89
N GLU A 2 47.47 14.88 33.76
CA GLU A 2 48.52 14.45 34.73
C GLU A 2 48.85 12.97 34.59
N ASP A 3 50.16 12.71 34.47
CA ASP A 3 50.88 11.46 34.72
C ASP A 3 50.78 10.34 33.64
N LEU A 4 51.85 9.78 33.06
CA LEU A 4 53.27 9.71 33.41
C LEU A 4 54.16 9.50 32.18
N SER A 5 55.23 10.27 32.13
CA SER A 5 56.49 10.04 31.41
C SER A 5 57.29 8.91 32.08
N ASN A 6 57.92 8.01 31.31
CA ASN A 6 59.35 7.67 31.48
C ASN A 6 59.91 6.63 30.49
N ARG A 7 60.99 7.06 29.80
CA ARG A 7 62.30 6.41 29.59
C ARG A 7 62.40 4.94 29.15
N SER A 8 63.10 4.76 28.01
CA SER A 8 64.33 3.93 27.79
C SER A 8 64.74 4.17 26.32
N ARG A 9 65.83 4.82 25.90
CA ARG A 9 67.29 4.70 26.15
C ARG A 9 67.86 3.32 25.81
N GLU A 10 68.36 3.14 24.58
CA GLU A 10 69.42 2.19 24.20
C GLU A 10 69.92 2.57 22.79
N LYS A 11 71.09 3.23 22.67
CA LYS A 11 72.46 2.69 22.64
C LYS A 11 72.81 2.01 21.31
N SER A 12 73.52 2.79 20.50
CA SER A 12 74.41 2.35 19.42
C SER A 12 75.31 1.19 19.87
N PHE A 13 75.23 0.07 19.15
CA PHE A 13 76.15 -1.05 19.25
C PHE A 13 77.34 -0.78 18.32
N GLU A 14 78.49 -0.45 18.89
CA GLU A 14 79.78 -0.58 18.22
C GLU A 14 80.18 -2.06 18.21
N GLU A 15 80.64 -2.50 17.05
CA GLU A 15 81.12 -3.85 16.76
C GLU A 15 82.37 -4.19 17.60
N GLY A 16 82.20 -5.06 18.58
CA GLY A 16 83.28 -5.83 19.18
C GLY A 16 83.21 -7.27 18.68
N PHE A 17 84.09 -7.63 17.75
CA PHE A 17 84.32 -9.03 17.33
C PHE A 17 85.06 -9.76 18.46
N ASP A 18 84.33 -10.17 19.50
CA ASP A 18 84.82 -11.19 20.42
C ASP A 18 84.68 -12.54 19.73
N TYR A 19 85.79 -13.29 19.69
CA TYR A 19 85.82 -14.69 19.24
C TYR A 19 84.88 -15.52 20.13
N ILE A 20 83.64 -15.68 19.67
CA ILE A 20 82.63 -16.54 20.30
C ILE A 20 83.16 -17.97 20.23
N SER A 21 83.54 -18.51 21.39
CA SER A 21 83.91 -19.91 21.54
C SER A 21 82.79 -20.81 21.01
N GLU A 22 83.10 -21.87 20.25
CA GLU A 22 82.13 -22.85 19.71
C GLU A 22 81.08 -23.30 20.74
N GLY A 23 81.42 -23.31 22.04
CA GLY A 23 80.48 -23.60 23.13
C GLY A 23 79.32 -22.62 23.26
N GLU A 24 79.53 -21.33 23.03
CA GLU A 24 78.47 -20.31 23.11
C GLU A 24 77.51 -20.36 21.92
N ILE A 25 77.98 -20.74 20.73
CA ILE A 25 77.13 -20.94 19.55
C ILE A 25 76.18 -22.12 19.79
N ILE A 26 76.68 -23.22 20.36
CA ILE A 26 75.87 -24.38 20.72
C ILE A 26 74.83 -24.03 21.78
N ILE A 27 75.19 -23.23 22.80
CA ILE A 27 74.25 -22.79 23.83
C ILE A 27 73.15 -21.89 23.23
N LYS A 28 73.51 -20.92 22.37
CA LYS A 28 72.54 -20.06 21.69
C LYS A 28 71.62 -20.84 20.75
N LEU A 29 72.12 -21.86 20.05
CA LEU A 29 71.30 -22.76 19.23
C LEU A 29 70.35 -23.60 20.09
N GLN A 30 70.81 -24.13 21.22
CA GLN A 30 69.96 -24.87 22.16
C GLN A 30 68.87 -23.98 22.78
N GLU A 31 69.19 -22.73 23.10
CA GLU A 31 68.21 -21.75 23.58
C GLU A 31 67.21 -21.36 22.50
N LYS A 32 67.65 -21.15 21.25
CA LYS A 32 66.74 -20.91 20.11
C LYS A 32 65.80 -22.09 19.85
N VAL A 33 66.30 -23.33 19.91
CA VAL A 33 65.47 -24.54 19.77
C VAL A 33 64.46 -24.65 20.92
N LYS A 34 64.87 -24.36 22.16
CA LYS A 34 63.94 -24.34 23.31
C LYS A 34 62.87 -23.25 23.18
N SER A 35 63.26 -22.05 22.73
CA SER A 35 62.36 -20.92 22.48
C SER A 35 61.32 -21.28 21.40
N GLN A 36 61.75 -21.85 20.27
CA GLN A 36 60.83 -22.28 19.22
C GLN A 36 59.89 -23.39 19.68
N ALA A 37 60.37 -24.36 20.47
CA ALA A 37 59.52 -25.40 21.05
C ALA A 37 58.48 -24.84 22.04
N GLN A 38 58.81 -23.78 22.79
CA GLN A 38 57.85 -23.07 23.64
C GLN A 38 56.82 -22.30 22.80
N ARG A 39 57.26 -21.65 21.71
CA ARG A 39 56.37 -20.94 20.78
C ARG A 39 55.37 -21.89 20.11
N LEU A 40 55.80 -23.08 19.68
CA LEU A 40 54.90 -24.10 19.12
C LEU A 40 53.85 -24.58 20.12
N ARG A 41 54.23 -24.78 21.39
CA ARG A 41 53.28 -25.11 22.47
C ARG A 41 52.28 -23.98 22.74
N ALA A 42 52.71 -22.71 22.64
CA ALA A 42 51.80 -21.57 22.78
C ALA A 42 50.79 -21.49 21.63
N LEU A 43 51.21 -21.81 20.40
CA LEU A 43 50.31 -21.91 19.24
C LEU A 43 49.31 -23.06 19.37
N GLU A 44 49.71 -24.21 19.92
CA GLU A 44 48.78 -25.31 20.25
C GLU A 44 47.76 -24.87 21.31
N GLY A 45 48.18 -24.13 22.34
CA GLY A 45 47.28 -23.55 23.32
C GLY A 45 46.28 -22.55 22.73
N TYR A 46 46.74 -21.73 21.77
CA TYR A 46 45.88 -20.79 21.05
C TYR A 46 44.84 -21.52 20.19
N LYS A 47 45.21 -22.61 19.51
CA LYS A 47 44.26 -23.46 18.78
C LYS A 47 43.14 -23.96 19.70
N THR A 48 43.48 -24.48 20.88
CA THR A 48 42.48 -24.97 21.84
C THR A 48 41.58 -23.84 22.35
N LEU A 49 42.13 -22.64 22.53
CA LEU A 49 41.35 -21.45 22.91
C LEU A 49 40.33 -21.07 21.82
N CYS A 50 40.76 -21.07 20.55
CA CYS A 50 39.87 -20.81 19.41
C CYS A 50 38.78 -21.88 19.29
N GLU A 51 39.11 -23.16 19.43
CA GLU A 51 38.12 -24.25 19.44
C GLU A 51 37.10 -24.07 20.59
N THR A 52 37.57 -23.65 21.77
CA THR A 52 36.70 -23.36 22.92
C THR A 52 35.78 -22.17 22.65
N ARG A 53 36.31 -21.07 22.08
CA ARG A 53 35.53 -19.87 21.78
C ARG A 53 34.50 -20.09 20.67
N ILE A 54 34.84 -20.91 19.67
CA ILE A 54 33.90 -21.33 18.62
C ILE A 54 32.80 -22.21 19.22
N ALA A 55 33.12 -23.11 20.17
CA ALA A 55 32.11 -23.90 20.87
C ALA A 55 31.14 -23.04 21.70
N GLU A 56 31.64 -21.95 22.30
CA GLU A 56 30.82 -20.98 23.04
C GLU A 56 29.91 -20.15 22.13
N LEU A 57 30.40 -19.74 20.96
CA LEU A 57 29.63 -18.95 19.98
C LEU A 57 28.67 -19.80 19.13
N PHE A 58 29.04 -21.06 18.83
CA PHE A 58 28.26 -22.01 18.02
C PHE A 58 28.29 -23.43 18.64
N PRO A 59 27.40 -23.72 19.61
CA PRO A 59 27.41 -24.98 20.39
C PRO A 59 27.21 -26.26 19.56
N SER A 60 26.66 -26.15 18.35
CA SER A 60 26.35 -27.26 17.44
C SER A 60 27.45 -27.55 16.41
N HIS A 61 28.60 -26.87 16.49
CA HIS A 61 29.70 -27.07 15.54
C HIS A 61 30.43 -28.42 15.77
N PRO A 62 30.65 -29.26 14.75
CA PRO A 62 31.35 -30.55 14.91
C PRO A 62 32.86 -30.37 15.11
N PHE A 63 33.41 -30.90 16.20
CA PHE A 63 34.85 -30.87 16.52
C PHE A 63 35.56 -32.19 16.13
N PRO A 64 36.84 -32.13 15.68
CA PRO A 64 37.73 -30.94 15.59
C PRO A 64 37.41 -30.03 14.40
N VAL A 65 37.75 -28.73 14.51
CA VAL A 65 37.61 -27.76 13.41
C VAL A 65 38.41 -28.27 12.22
N LYS A 66 37.73 -28.63 11.13
CA LYS A 66 38.35 -29.08 9.89
C LYS A 66 38.93 -27.87 9.17
N ASN A 67 40.02 -28.05 8.41
CA ASN A 67 40.60 -26.98 7.59
C ASN A 67 39.60 -26.40 6.58
N GLU A 68 38.60 -27.20 6.18
CA GLU A 68 37.47 -26.80 5.33
C GLU A 68 36.64 -25.66 5.95
N HIS A 69 36.61 -25.56 7.29
CA HIS A 69 35.83 -24.56 8.02
C HIS A 69 36.58 -23.24 8.23
N LEU A 70 37.88 -23.18 7.90
CA LEU A 70 38.74 -21.99 8.08
C LEU A 70 39.01 -21.22 6.78
N GLY A 71 38.32 -21.57 5.68
CA GLY A 71 38.52 -20.94 4.38
C GLY A 71 39.69 -21.56 3.60
N VAL A 72 39.54 -21.58 2.28
CA VAL A 72 40.33 -22.36 1.33
C VAL A 72 41.81 -21.95 1.31
N PHE A 73 42.69 -22.88 1.69
CA PHE A 73 44.12 -22.85 1.34
C PHE A 73 44.50 -24.13 0.57
N ASN A 74 45.34 -23.98 -0.45
CA ASN A 74 45.76 -25.04 -1.36
C ASN A 74 46.37 -26.23 -0.59
N SER A 75 45.98 -27.45 -0.99
CA SER A 75 46.27 -28.70 -0.29
C SER A 75 47.73 -29.18 -0.30
N GLN A 76 48.70 -28.35 -0.72
CA GLN A 76 50.12 -28.70 -0.76
C GLN A 76 50.86 -28.37 0.55
N ASP A 77 50.49 -27.29 1.25
CA ASP A 77 51.27 -26.82 2.41
C ASP A 77 51.04 -27.67 3.68
N SER A 78 49.90 -28.36 3.78
CA SER A 78 49.59 -29.28 4.91
C SER A 78 50.46 -30.54 4.90
N GLN A 79 50.90 -31.01 3.73
CA GLN A 79 51.84 -32.13 3.62
C GLN A 79 53.26 -31.72 3.97
N GLU A 80 53.69 -30.50 3.64
CA GLU A 80 55.01 -29.98 3.98
C GLU A 80 55.16 -29.71 5.49
N LEU A 81 54.12 -29.17 6.15
CA LEU A 81 54.12 -29.00 7.60
C LEU A 81 54.14 -30.35 8.33
N HIS A 82 53.44 -31.36 7.81
CA HIS A 82 53.47 -32.71 8.37
C HIS A 82 54.84 -33.39 8.15
N ALA A 83 55.50 -33.15 7.01
CA ALA A 83 56.85 -33.62 6.72
C ALA A 83 57.89 -32.92 7.62
N ALA A 84 57.75 -31.61 7.83
CA ALA A 84 58.59 -30.82 8.75
C ALA A 84 58.42 -31.30 10.20
N LYS A 85 57.18 -31.55 10.66
CA LYS A 85 56.91 -32.15 11.98
C LYS A 85 57.58 -33.51 12.15
N GLN A 86 57.50 -34.40 11.16
CA GLN A 86 58.17 -35.70 11.22
C GLN A 86 59.71 -35.59 11.17
N LYS A 87 60.24 -34.61 10.45
CA LYS A 87 61.69 -34.36 10.35
C LYS A 87 62.24 -33.78 11.65
N ILE A 88 61.53 -32.86 12.29
CA ILE A 88 61.87 -32.30 13.62
C ILE A 88 61.84 -33.40 14.69
N ILE A 89 60.80 -34.25 14.73
CA ILE A 89 60.74 -35.38 15.68
C ILE A 89 61.90 -36.37 15.47
N ARG A 90 62.28 -36.64 14.22
CA ARG A 90 63.47 -37.47 13.92
C ARG A 90 64.77 -36.81 14.37
N LEU A 91 64.92 -35.50 14.18
CA LEU A 91 66.09 -34.75 14.61
C LEU A 91 66.17 -34.65 16.14
N GLU A 92 65.04 -34.49 16.85
CA GLU A 92 64.98 -34.56 18.33
C GLU A 92 65.34 -35.96 18.85
N GLN A 93 64.91 -37.02 18.17
CA GLN A 93 65.30 -38.40 18.51
C GLN A 93 66.79 -38.69 18.21
N GLN A 94 67.38 -38.02 17.23
CA GLN A 94 68.82 -38.14 16.92
C GLN A 94 69.69 -37.32 17.89
N LEU A 95 69.27 -36.11 18.24
CA LEU A 95 69.95 -35.25 19.22
C LEU A 95 69.84 -35.82 20.65
N SER A 96 68.70 -36.42 21.03
CA SER A 96 68.59 -37.09 22.34
C SER A 96 69.41 -38.38 22.45
N LYS A 97 69.71 -39.06 21.33
CA LYS A 97 70.65 -40.21 21.31
C LYS A 97 72.12 -39.79 21.48
N GLN A 98 72.53 -38.63 20.96
CA GLN A 98 73.88 -38.10 21.14
C GLN A 98 74.13 -37.41 22.49
N ALA A 99 73.08 -37.04 23.24
CA ALA A 99 73.20 -36.45 24.58
C ALA A 99 73.37 -37.47 25.74
N SER A 100 73.67 -38.74 25.45
CA SER A 100 73.74 -39.83 26.46
C SER A 100 75.13 -40.04 27.11
N LEU A 101 76.08 -39.13 26.90
CA LEU A 101 77.38 -39.13 27.60
C LEU A 101 77.62 -37.78 28.28
N THR A 102 76.95 -37.51 29.40
CA THR A 102 77.46 -36.67 30.51
C THR A 102 76.43 -36.60 31.65
N PRO A 103 76.81 -36.86 32.92
CA PRO A 103 75.91 -36.74 34.06
C PRO A 103 75.90 -35.28 34.57
N ARG A 104 74.73 -34.64 34.64
CA ARG A 104 74.59 -33.43 35.47
C ARG A 104 73.20 -33.33 36.13
N SER A 105 73.28 -33.30 37.45
CA SER A 105 72.25 -33.15 38.48
C SER A 105 71.47 -31.83 38.42
N GLY A 106 70.16 -31.86 38.69
CA GLY A 106 69.39 -30.66 39.09
C GLY A 106 67.89 -30.68 38.77
N THR A 107 67.09 -31.24 39.68
CA THR A 107 65.63 -31.10 39.92
C THR A 107 65.16 -29.64 40.22
N PRO A 108 63.84 -29.30 40.38
CA PRO A 108 62.55 -29.93 39.98
C PRO A 108 61.36 -28.95 39.60
N LEU A 109 60.14 -29.54 39.41
CA LEU A 109 58.75 -28.98 39.50
C LEU A 109 58.16 -28.37 38.20
N SER A 110 56.92 -28.58 37.74
CA SER A 110 55.60 -28.94 38.32
C SER A 110 54.64 -29.38 37.17
N GLY A 111 53.91 -30.51 37.25
CA GLY A 111 52.43 -30.58 37.42
C GLY A 111 51.65 -30.78 36.09
N THR A 112 51.08 -31.95 35.78
CA THR A 112 49.62 -32.28 35.90
C THR A 112 49.31 -33.66 35.24
N PRO A 113 48.15 -34.31 35.51
CA PRO A 113 48.11 -35.76 35.76
C PRO A 113 47.35 -36.59 34.70
N LYS A 114 48.03 -37.42 33.90
CA LYS A 114 47.42 -38.56 33.17
C LYS A 114 48.33 -39.78 32.92
N ASN A 115 49.44 -39.94 33.65
CA ASN A 115 50.42 -41.02 33.40
C ASN A 115 50.58 -42.05 34.54
N ALA A 116 49.58 -42.23 35.40
CA ALA A 116 49.69 -43.10 36.58
C ALA A 116 49.83 -44.61 36.28
N GLN A 117 49.39 -45.09 35.12
CA GLN A 117 49.42 -46.52 34.80
C GLN A 117 50.75 -46.99 34.18
N LYS A 118 51.41 -46.13 33.38
CA LYS A 118 52.76 -46.41 32.85
C LYS A 118 53.86 -46.23 33.89
N LEU A 119 53.61 -45.45 34.93
CA LEU A 119 54.56 -45.22 36.01
C LEU A 119 54.74 -46.45 36.89
N ASP A 120 53.70 -47.25 37.09
CA ASP A 120 53.73 -48.44 37.97
C ASP A 120 54.51 -49.61 37.31
N GLU A 121 54.34 -49.79 35.98
CA GLU A 121 55.16 -50.73 35.20
C GLU A 121 56.64 -50.30 35.15
N MET A 122 56.92 -49.01 35.00
CA MET A 122 58.28 -48.49 35.06
C MET A 122 58.89 -48.59 36.46
N TYR A 123 58.11 -48.40 37.53
CA TYR A 123 58.58 -48.59 38.90
C TYR A 123 58.94 -50.05 39.19
N SER A 124 58.17 -51.00 38.68
CA SER A 124 58.44 -52.43 38.87
C SER A 124 59.74 -52.87 38.16
N VAL A 125 59.96 -52.38 36.93
CA VAL A 125 61.23 -52.62 36.18
C VAL A 125 62.42 -51.92 36.83
N LEU A 126 62.24 -50.68 37.31
CA LEU A 126 63.29 -49.92 37.99
C LEU A 126 63.64 -50.54 39.35
N HIS A 127 62.65 -51.06 40.08
CA HIS A 127 62.86 -51.74 41.36
C HIS A 127 63.60 -53.07 41.18
N HIS A 128 63.31 -53.82 40.11
CA HIS A 128 64.06 -55.04 39.79
C HIS A 128 65.53 -54.73 39.46
N LYS A 129 65.78 -53.69 38.66
CA LYS A 129 67.14 -53.27 38.26
C LYS A 129 67.93 -52.66 39.43
N TYR A 130 67.27 -51.98 40.35
CA TYR A 130 67.87 -51.53 41.61
C TYR A 130 68.33 -52.71 42.47
N ASN A 131 67.51 -53.76 42.58
CA ASN A 131 67.87 -54.95 43.36
C ASN A 131 69.02 -55.76 42.74
N GLU A 132 69.13 -55.80 41.40
CA GLU A 132 70.32 -56.35 40.72
C GLU A 132 71.58 -55.53 40.98
N LEU A 133 71.51 -54.21 40.88
CA LEU A 133 72.67 -53.34 41.16
C LEU A 133 73.12 -53.42 42.62
N VAL A 134 72.19 -53.65 43.57
CA VAL A 134 72.54 -53.90 44.98
C VAL A 134 73.26 -55.25 45.15
N LYS A 135 72.88 -56.28 44.39
CA LYS A 135 73.62 -57.56 44.36
C LYS A 135 75.00 -57.41 43.75
N ASP A 136 75.12 -56.70 42.63
CA ASP A 136 76.41 -56.47 41.96
C ASP A 136 77.35 -55.66 42.86
N LYS A 137 76.82 -54.64 43.55
CA LYS A 137 77.58 -53.88 44.56
C LYS A 137 78.09 -54.79 45.68
N SER A 138 77.23 -55.66 46.22
CA SER A 138 77.63 -56.64 47.24
C SER A 138 78.73 -57.57 46.74
N LEU A 139 78.65 -58.02 45.50
CA LEU A 139 79.64 -58.92 44.90
C LEU A 139 80.99 -58.21 44.73
N VAL A 140 81.00 -56.97 44.25
CA VAL A 140 82.22 -56.16 44.09
C VAL A 140 82.86 -55.85 45.45
N GLU A 141 82.06 -55.51 46.47
CA GLU A 141 82.58 -55.30 47.83
C GLU A 141 83.21 -56.57 48.42
N GLU A 142 82.67 -57.75 48.10
CA GLU A 142 83.22 -59.05 48.52
C GLU A 142 84.52 -59.38 47.77
N THR A 143 84.59 -59.13 46.46
CA THR A 143 85.82 -59.30 45.67
C THR A 143 86.94 -58.37 46.16
N LEU A 144 86.60 -57.11 46.49
CA LEU A 144 87.58 -56.14 46.99
C LEU A 144 88.11 -56.53 48.37
N ARG A 145 87.26 -57.08 49.26
CA ARG A 145 87.71 -57.62 50.57
C ARG A 145 88.64 -58.82 50.40
N ALA A 146 88.36 -59.70 49.43
CA ALA A 146 89.24 -60.85 49.14
C ALA A 146 90.61 -60.40 48.61
N GLU A 147 90.66 -59.39 47.74
CA GLU A 147 91.93 -58.85 47.22
C GLU A 147 92.75 -58.12 48.31
N MET A 148 92.08 -57.43 49.23
CA MET A 148 92.74 -56.79 50.37
C MET A 148 93.38 -57.82 51.31
N LEU A 149 92.70 -58.95 51.57
CA LEU A 149 93.26 -60.08 52.33
C LEU A 149 94.47 -60.71 51.62
N ALA A 150 94.40 -60.92 50.31
CA ALA A 150 95.54 -61.44 49.54
C ALA A 150 96.77 -60.52 49.59
N SER A 151 96.55 -59.20 49.64
CA SER A 151 97.63 -58.22 49.79
C SER A 151 98.26 -58.22 51.19
N GLU A 152 97.49 -58.50 52.25
CA GLU A 152 98.00 -58.69 53.60
C GLU A 152 98.82 -59.99 53.74
N GLU A 153 98.39 -61.08 53.09
CA GLU A 153 99.17 -62.32 53.03
C GLU A 153 100.53 -62.11 52.34
N GLN A 154 100.57 -61.35 51.24
CA GLN A 154 101.82 -61.01 50.54
C GLN A 154 102.78 -60.19 51.42
N ARG A 155 102.28 -59.22 52.20
CA ARG A 155 103.12 -58.48 53.17
C ARG A 155 103.70 -59.41 54.22
N THR A 156 102.89 -60.33 54.74
CA THR A 156 103.35 -61.31 55.73
C THR A 156 104.45 -62.21 55.16
N TYR A 157 104.34 -62.62 53.89
CA TYR A 157 105.35 -63.42 53.21
C TYR A 157 106.68 -62.66 53.02
N ILE A 158 106.62 -61.36 52.70
CA ILE A 158 107.81 -60.50 52.58
C ILE A 158 108.48 -60.31 53.94
N GLU A 159 107.72 -60.13 55.02
CA GLU A 159 108.25 -60.00 56.39
C GLU A 159 108.97 -61.29 56.83
N ILE A 160 108.39 -62.46 56.50
CA ILE A 160 109.02 -63.77 56.77
C ILE A 160 110.32 -63.93 55.96
N LEU A 161 110.36 -63.51 54.69
CA LEU A 161 111.59 -63.56 53.87
C LEU A 161 112.68 -62.62 54.42
N LYS A 162 112.29 -61.46 54.94
CA LYS A 162 113.21 -60.52 55.56
C LYS A 162 113.80 -61.07 56.85
N GLN A 163 112.98 -61.67 57.71
CA GLN A 163 113.44 -62.37 58.91
C GLN A 163 114.31 -63.59 58.57
N ALA A 164 114.00 -64.33 57.51
CA ALA A 164 114.84 -65.44 57.04
C ALA A 164 116.19 -64.99 56.47
N LEU A 165 116.26 -63.82 55.84
CA LEU A 165 117.51 -63.21 55.39
C LEU A 165 118.34 -62.66 56.56
N GLU A 166 117.70 -62.04 57.56
CA GLU A 166 118.36 -61.57 58.78
C GLU A 166 118.91 -62.75 59.60
N VAL A 167 118.17 -63.85 59.72
CA VAL A 167 118.63 -65.09 60.37
C VAL A 167 119.75 -65.78 59.58
N ASN A 168 119.71 -65.78 58.23
CA ASN A 168 120.82 -66.32 57.42
C ASN A 168 122.09 -65.46 57.49
N VAL A 169 121.97 -64.15 57.68
CA VAL A 169 123.12 -63.24 57.87
C VAL A 169 123.74 -63.42 59.27
N GLU A 170 122.95 -63.76 60.29
CA GLU A 170 123.45 -64.12 61.63
C GLU A 170 123.98 -65.57 61.71
N GLU A 171 123.36 -66.55 61.04
CA GLU A 171 123.84 -67.96 61.01
C GLU A 171 125.13 -68.14 60.19
N LEU A 172 125.41 -67.25 59.23
CA LEU A 172 126.66 -67.27 58.46
C LEU A 172 127.85 -66.62 59.19
N GLY A 173 127.66 -66.05 60.39
CA GLY A 173 128.77 -65.59 61.23
C GLY A 173 129.67 -64.51 60.59
N LEU A 174 129.14 -63.74 59.63
CA LEU A 174 129.87 -62.72 58.87
C LEU A 174 129.72 -61.32 59.49
N GLY A 175 129.87 -61.25 60.81
CA GLY A 175 130.10 -60.01 61.54
C GLY A 175 131.58 -59.61 61.48
N GLY A 176 131.96 -58.86 60.44
CA GLY A 176 133.21 -58.12 60.39
C GLY A 176 134.33 -58.74 59.54
N ILE A 177 134.36 -58.41 58.24
CA ILE A 177 135.58 -58.31 57.42
C ILE A 177 135.43 -57.10 56.48
N GLU A 178 136.39 -56.19 56.52
CA GLU A 178 136.47 -54.94 55.76
C GLU A 178 136.54 -55.14 54.24
N ALA A 179 135.80 -54.29 53.54
CA ALA A 179 135.42 -54.39 52.13
C ALA A 179 136.47 -53.88 51.11
N ASP A 180 137.73 -53.68 51.51
CA ASP A 180 138.69 -52.89 50.70
C ASP A 180 139.84 -53.66 50.04
N THR A 181 139.89 -54.99 50.09
CA THR A 181 141.03 -55.74 49.47
C THR A 181 140.64 -56.88 48.52
N PHE A 182 139.35 -57.06 48.21
CA PHE A 182 138.90 -58.00 47.15
C PHE A 182 138.59 -57.29 45.80
N VAL A 183 138.56 -55.95 45.80
CA VAL A 183 138.22 -55.12 44.62
C VAL A 183 139.39 -54.96 43.64
N GLU A 184 140.64 -55.07 44.09
CA GLU A 184 141.83 -54.80 43.25
C GLU A 184 142.29 -55.97 42.37
N PHE A 185 141.89 -57.21 42.67
CA PHE A 185 142.33 -58.38 41.90
C PHE A 185 141.40 -58.74 40.72
N VAL A 186 140.13 -58.30 40.76
CA VAL A 186 139.14 -58.56 39.69
C VAL A 186 139.23 -57.52 38.55
N GLN A 187 139.87 -56.37 38.78
CA GLN A 187 139.88 -55.24 37.84
C GLN A 187 140.86 -55.37 36.66
N ASN A 188 141.84 -56.29 36.68
CA ASN A 188 142.82 -56.41 35.59
C ASN A 188 142.54 -57.52 34.56
N LYS A 189 141.44 -58.28 34.70
CA LYS A 189 140.99 -59.28 33.69
C LYS A 189 139.77 -58.82 32.88
N THR A 190 139.02 -57.82 33.36
CA THR A 190 137.79 -57.28 32.75
C THR A 190 138.03 -56.29 31.60
N ASN A 191 139.22 -55.72 31.45
CA ASN A 191 139.50 -54.70 30.43
C ASN A 191 139.63 -55.26 28.99
N ILE A 192 139.81 -56.57 28.81
CA ILE A 192 139.89 -57.20 27.48
C ILE A 192 138.54 -57.83 27.06
N GLU A 193 137.63 -58.13 28.00
CA GLU A 193 136.25 -58.56 27.68
C GLU A 193 135.26 -57.38 27.52
N ASN A 194 135.53 -56.22 28.13
CA ASN A 194 134.65 -55.04 28.03
C ASN A 194 134.62 -54.40 26.64
N THR A 195 135.67 -54.53 25.82
CA THR A 195 135.66 -54.00 24.45
C THR A 195 134.77 -54.81 23.51
N ARG A 196 134.57 -56.13 23.74
CA ARG A 196 133.58 -56.94 23.00
C ARG A 196 132.15 -56.77 23.52
N LYS A 197 131.97 -56.58 24.83
CA LYS A 197 130.64 -56.30 25.41
C LYS A 197 130.10 -54.91 25.05
N ASN A 198 130.96 -53.90 24.88
CA ASN A 198 130.52 -52.55 24.51
C ASN A 198 130.04 -52.46 23.04
N THR A 199 130.62 -53.24 22.12
CA THR A 199 130.13 -53.30 20.74
C THR A 199 128.77 -54.00 20.64
N ALA A 200 128.56 -55.07 21.41
CA ALA A 200 127.27 -55.77 21.49
C ALA A 200 126.18 -54.94 22.20
N LYS A 201 126.55 -54.15 23.22
CA LYS A 201 125.62 -53.22 23.90
C LYS A 201 125.24 -52.03 23.02
N LEU A 202 126.17 -51.50 22.22
CA LEU A 202 125.85 -50.45 21.24
C LEU A 202 124.96 -50.98 20.10
N GLN A 203 125.20 -52.22 19.63
CA GLN A 203 124.30 -52.85 18.65
C GLN A 203 122.91 -53.15 19.23
N SER A 204 122.81 -53.61 20.48
CA SER A 204 121.53 -53.78 21.18
C SER A 204 120.81 -52.45 21.38
N ALA A 205 121.52 -51.39 21.78
CA ALA A 205 120.93 -50.08 21.99
C ALA A 205 120.44 -49.43 20.69
N VAL A 206 121.15 -49.64 19.57
CA VAL A 206 120.70 -49.21 18.24
C VAL A 206 119.45 -49.98 17.82
N LEU A 207 119.40 -51.30 18.03
CA LEU A 207 118.22 -52.11 17.72
C LEU A 207 117.01 -51.70 18.58
N ASP A 208 117.22 -51.41 19.87
CA ASP A 208 116.18 -50.92 20.78
C ASP A 208 115.69 -49.52 20.37
N GLN A 209 116.59 -48.65 19.92
CA GLN A 209 116.23 -47.34 19.36
C GLN A 209 115.45 -47.47 18.04
N GLU A 210 115.82 -48.40 17.16
CA GLU A 210 115.08 -48.69 15.92
C GLU A 210 113.68 -49.24 16.22
N ILE A 211 113.54 -50.13 17.21
CA ILE A 211 112.23 -50.61 17.68
C ILE A 211 111.41 -49.47 18.28
N GLN A 212 112.03 -48.57 19.04
CA GLN A 212 111.36 -47.42 19.64
C GLN A 212 110.91 -46.39 18.58
N ILE A 213 111.74 -46.13 17.56
CA ILE A 213 111.37 -45.31 16.40
C ILE A 213 110.21 -45.96 15.64
N LYS A 214 110.22 -47.29 15.47
CA LYS A 214 109.12 -47.99 14.79
C LYS A 214 107.81 -47.90 15.57
N LYS A 215 107.84 -48.07 16.90
CA LYS A 215 106.65 -47.87 17.76
C LYS A 215 106.13 -46.44 17.71
N LEU A 216 107.02 -45.44 17.75
CA LEU A 216 106.63 -44.04 17.64
C LEU A 216 106.03 -43.72 16.26
N ASN A 217 106.54 -44.31 15.19
CA ASN A 217 105.96 -44.15 13.85
C ASN A 217 104.57 -44.81 13.75
N GLU A 218 104.38 -46.00 14.30
CA GLU A 218 103.06 -46.66 14.38
C GLU A 218 102.06 -45.83 15.22
N GLU A 219 102.53 -45.20 16.30
CA GLU A 219 101.71 -44.33 17.15
C GLU A 219 101.37 -42.98 16.47
N ILE A 220 102.30 -42.44 15.67
CA ILE A 220 102.05 -41.27 14.82
C ILE A 220 101.05 -41.61 13.72
N GLU A 221 101.18 -42.75 13.04
CA GLU A 221 100.23 -43.19 12.02
C GLU A 221 98.82 -43.40 12.61
N ALA A 222 98.72 -44.04 13.78
CA ALA A 222 97.46 -44.18 14.50
C ALA A 222 96.84 -42.82 14.84
N ARG A 223 97.63 -41.85 15.32
CA ARG A 223 97.14 -40.49 15.59
C ARG A 223 96.75 -39.72 14.33
N ILE A 224 97.45 -39.91 13.22
CA ILE A 224 97.06 -39.31 11.93
C ILE A 224 95.71 -39.88 11.48
N GLN A 225 95.49 -41.18 11.66
CA GLN A 225 94.21 -41.81 11.35
C GLN A 225 93.09 -41.29 12.26
N ASP A 226 93.32 -41.18 13.57
CA ASP A 226 92.36 -40.56 14.51
C ASP A 226 92.06 -39.10 14.13
N CYS A 227 93.06 -38.32 13.72
CA CYS A 227 92.86 -36.95 13.27
C CYS A 227 92.02 -36.87 11.98
N ASN A 228 92.19 -37.81 11.05
CA ASN A 228 91.39 -37.87 9.83
C ASN A 228 89.94 -38.27 10.13
N GLU A 229 89.72 -39.25 11.00
CA GLU A 229 88.36 -39.63 11.44
C GLU A 229 87.66 -38.48 12.18
N MET A 230 88.40 -37.73 13.00
CA MET A 230 87.88 -36.53 13.66
C MET A 230 87.59 -35.39 12.65
N ALA A 231 88.37 -35.26 11.58
CA ALA A 231 88.12 -34.30 10.52
C ALA A 231 86.86 -34.65 9.70
N GLU A 232 86.67 -35.93 9.35
CA GLU A 232 85.44 -36.39 8.68
C GLU A 232 84.20 -36.25 9.59
N ALA A 233 84.34 -36.54 10.88
CA ALA A 233 83.27 -36.33 11.86
C ALA A 233 82.92 -34.83 12.00
N LYS A 234 83.93 -33.95 11.96
CA LYS A 234 83.75 -32.50 11.98
C LYS A 234 83.06 -32.01 10.70
N GLU A 235 83.48 -32.45 9.52
CA GLU A 235 82.84 -32.09 8.24
C GLU A 235 81.37 -32.54 8.21
N LYS A 236 81.08 -33.74 8.72
CA LYS A 236 79.71 -34.25 8.84
C LYS A 236 78.86 -33.45 9.82
N MET A 237 79.45 -33.01 10.94
CA MET A 237 78.78 -32.15 11.91
C MET A 237 78.53 -30.75 11.34
N GLU A 238 79.49 -30.17 10.63
CA GLU A 238 79.34 -28.86 9.97
C GLU A 238 78.24 -28.89 8.91
N LYS A 239 78.14 -29.99 8.13
CA LYS A 239 77.04 -30.18 7.19
C LYS A 239 75.68 -30.27 7.89
N GLN A 240 75.59 -31.00 9.00
CA GLN A 240 74.37 -31.05 9.81
C GLN A 240 74.03 -29.70 10.43
N LEU A 241 75.02 -28.93 10.86
CA LEU A 241 74.83 -27.58 11.40
C LEU A 241 74.27 -26.64 10.32
N SER A 242 74.83 -26.70 9.11
CA SER A 242 74.36 -25.91 7.96
C SER A 242 72.92 -26.26 7.57
N GLU A 243 72.55 -27.55 7.57
CA GLU A 243 71.17 -28.00 7.36
C GLU A 243 70.21 -27.53 8.47
N VAL A 244 70.68 -27.46 9.73
CA VAL A 244 69.89 -26.92 10.85
C VAL A 244 69.73 -25.40 10.73
N VAL A 245 70.77 -24.67 10.35
CA VAL A 245 70.72 -23.21 10.15
C VAL A 245 69.73 -22.85 9.05
N THR A 246 69.79 -23.52 7.89
CA THR A 246 68.85 -23.29 6.78
C THR A 246 67.41 -23.66 7.15
N ALA A 247 67.20 -24.73 7.91
CA ALA A 247 65.86 -25.07 8.43
C ALA A 247 65.34 -24.04 9.44
N LEU A 248 66.22 -23.45 10.26
CA LEU A 248 65.87 -22.38 11.20
C LEU A 248 65.52 -21.09 10.49
N GLU A 249 66.29 -20.70 9.47
CA GLU A 249 66.00 -19.51 8.64
C GLU A 249 64.64 -19.63 7.95
N PHE A 250 64.31 -20.82 7.42
CA PHE A 250 63.00 -21.09 6.84
C PHE A 250 61.87 -20.96 7.89
N ALA A 251 62.04 -21.58 9.06
CA ALA A 251 61.07 -21.50 10.14
C ALA A 251 60.90 -20.07 10.69
N GLU A 252 61.96 -19.26 10.72
CA GLU A 252 61.94 -17.84 11.13
C GLU A 252 61.21 -16.96 10.09
N GLY A 253 61.41 -17.24 8.80
CA GLY A 253 60.64 -16.62 7.72
C GLY A 253 59.14 -16.95 7.80
N GLU A 254 58.79 -18.19 8.08
CA GLU A 254 57.40 -18.65 8.22
C GLU A 254 56.74 -18.08 9.48
N ALA A 255 57.48 -18.03 10.60
CA ALA A 255 57.04 -17.38 11.83
C ALA A 255 56.75 -15.88 11.64
N SER A 256 57.57 -15.20 10.83
CA SER A 256 57.37 -13.78 10.49
C SER A 256 56.10 -13.59 9.65
N ARG A 257 55.82 -14.49 8.71
CA ARG A 257 54.56 -14.47 7.94
C ARG A 257 53.35 -14.66 8.84
N PHE A 258 53.40 -15.61 9.78
CA PHE A 258 52.32 -15.80 10.75
C PHE A 258 52.13 -14.60 11.69
N GLU A 259 53.20 -13.87 12.04
CA GLU A 259 53.08 -12.63 12.82
C GLU A 259 52.37 -11.52 12.04
N ILE A 260 52.70 -11.37 10.75
CA ILE A 260 52.01 -10.43 9.86
C ILE A 260 50.54 -10.80 9.74
N GLU A 261 50.23 -12.07 9.46
CA GLU A 261 48.85 -12.54 9.34
C GLU A 261 48.07 -12.40 10.65
N ARG A 262 48.68 -12.71 11.79
CA ARG A 262 48.08 -12.49 13.11
C ARG A 262 47.76 -11.01 13.31
N ASN A 263 48.66 -10.10 12.96
CA ASN A 263 48.41 -8.67 13.10
C ASN A 263 47.28 -8.21 12.16
N SER A 264 47.25 -8.68 10.90
CA SER A 264 46.15 -8.41 9.98
C SER A 264 44.79 -8.94 10.49
N LEU A 265 44.77 -10.11 11.14
CA LEU A 265 43.57 -10.66 11.77
C LEU A 265 43.14 -9.85 13.00
N ILE A 266 44.08 -9.33 13.78
CA ILE A 266 43.78 -8.44 14.91
C ILE A 266 43.14 -7.16 14.40
N ASP A 267 43.71 -6.54 13.36
CA ASP A 267 43.16 -5.33 12.75
C ASP A 267 41.74 -5.58 12.21
N TYR A 268 41.53 -6.73 11.56
CA TYR A 268 40.21 -7.15 11.08
C TYR A 268 39.20 -7.33 12.24
N ILE A 269 39.61 -7.96 13.34
CA ILE A 269 38.77 -8.12 14.54
C ILE A 269 38.43 -6.75 15.16
N GLU A 270 39.40 -5.84 15.24
CA GLU A 270 39.17 -4.49 15.77
C GLU A 270 38.22 -3.67 14.89
N GLU A 271 38.34 -3.77 13.57
CA GLU A 271 37.41 -3.13 12.63
C GLU A 271 35.99 -3.69 12.78
N HIS A 272 35.86 -5.02 12.85
CA HIS A 272 34.56 -5.67 13.05
C HIS A 272 33.96 -5.37 14.43
N LYS A 273 34.79 -5.22 15.46
CA LYS A 273 34.34 -4.78 16.79
C LYS A 273 33.79 -3.35 16.74
N LYS A 274 34.47 -2.42 16.07
CA LYS A 274 33.96 -1.04 15.87
C LYS A 274 32.63 -1.03 15.11
N LYS A 275 32.49 -1.87 14.07
CA LYS A 275 31.21 -2.04 13.36
C LYS A 275 30.12 -2.62 14.27
N GLY A 276 30.46 -3.58 15.11
CA GLY A 276 29.55 -4.15 16.11
C GLY A 276 29.09 -3.11 17.14
N ASP A 277 30.00 -2.29 17.65
CA ASP A 277 29.70 -1.20 18.58
C ASP A 277 28.77 -0.15 17.93
N LEU A 278 29.01 0.21 16.65
CA LEU A 278 28.16 1.12 15.89
C LEU A 278 26.75 0.54 15.64
N VAL A 279 26.64 -0.76 15.36
CA VAL A 279 25.34 -1.43 15.23
C VAL A 279 24.59 -1.44 16.55
N ALA A 280 25.28 -1.64 17.69
CA ALA A 280 24.67 -1.58 19.01
C ALA A 280 24.15 -0.17 19.35
N GLU A 281 24.89 0.87 18.97
CA GLU A 281 24.46 2.26 19.13
C GLU A 281 23.22 2.57 18.28
N ASN A 282 23.21 2.17 17.01
CA ASN A 282 22.05 2.32 16.13
C ASN A 282 20.83 1.52 16.63
N LEU A 283 21.04 0.34 17.22
CA LEU A 283 19.97 -0.47 17.80
C LEU A 283 19.32 0.26 18.98
N ASN A 284 20.12 0.86 19.87
CA ASN A 284 19.60 1.66 20.98
C ASN A 284 18.80 2.88 20.48
N GLU A 285 19.27 3.58 19.45
CA GLU A 285 18.52 4.72 18.88
C GLU A 285 17.17 4.27 18.29
N VAL A 286 17.13 3.10 17.65
CA VAL A 286 15.88 2.51 17.13
C VAL A 286 14.95 2.09 18.28
N GLU A 287 15.48 1.53 19.36
CA GLU A 287 14.70 1.17 20.55
C GLU A 287 14.10 2.41 21.23
N GLU A 288 14.85 3.51 21.34
CA GLU A 288 14.35 4.79 21.85
C GLU A 288 13.24 5.36 20.96
N LYS A 289 13.44 5.41 19.63
CA LYS A 289 12.39 5.85 18.69
C LYS A 289 11.14 4.97 18.73
N HIS A 290 11.32 3.66 18.89
CA HIS A 290 10.20 2.73 19.04
C HIS A 290 9.43 2.99 20.35
N ALA A 291 10.13 3.28 21.45
CA ALA A 291 9.50 3.64 22.72
C ALA A 291 8.70 4.95 22.61
N GLU A 292 9.26 5.98 21.98
CA GLU A 292 8.58 7.25 21.73
C GLU A 292 7.33 7.07 20.85
N LEU A 293 7.44 6.28 19.79
CA LEU A 293 6.32 5.99 18.90
C LEU A 293 5.21 5.24 19.66
N ASN A 294 5.56 4.29 20.52
CA ASN A 294 4.60 3.55 21.32
C ASN A 294 3.88 4.44 22.35
N GLU A 295 4.58 5.43 22.93
CA GLU A 295 3.96 6.44 23.80
C GLU A 295 2.96 7.32 23.03
N GLN A 296 3.28 7.71 21.79
CA GLN A 296 2.36 8.45 20.92
C GLN A 296 1.12 7.61 20.55
N TYR A 297 1.30 6.33 20.22
CA TYR A 297 0.19 5.42 19.97
C TYR A 297 -0.74 5.31 21.17
N GLN A 298 -0.19 5.21 22.38
CA GLN A 298 -1.00 5.15 23.60
C GLN A 298 -1.81 6.43 23.82
N LYS A 299 -1.19 7.61 23.60
CA LYS A 299 -1.91 8.90 23.69
C LYS A 299 -3.06 8.99 22.69
N ILE A 300 -2.84 8.57 21.44
CA ILE A 300 -3.88 8.56 20.41
C ILE A 300 -5.00 7.57 20.77
N ALA A 301 -4.66 6.41 21.33
CA ALA A 301 -5.65 5.43 21.78
C ALA A 301 -6.54 5.99 22.90
N ASP A 302 -5.93 6.64 23.90
CA ASP A 302 -6.65 7.27 25.01
C ASP A 302 -7.53 8.45 24.52
N GLU A 303 -7.03 9.27 23.58
CA GLU A 303 -7.82 10.33 22.93
C GLU A 303 -9.01 9.77 22.15
N HIS A 304 -8.82 8.68 21.40
CA HIS A 304 -9.88 8.02 20.66
C HIS A 304 -10.95 7.42 21.59
N GLU A 305 -10.55 6.85 22.74
CA GLU A 305 -11.49 6.36 23.75
C GLU A 305 -12.31 7.50 24.36
N ASN A 306 -11.68 8.63 24.67
CA ASN A 306 -12.38 9.83 25.15
C ASN A 306 -13.34 10.42 24.10
N LEU A 307 -12.93 10.47 22.83
CA LEU A 307 -13.81 10.88 21.72
C LEU A 307 -14.99 9.92 21.54
N HIS A 308 -14.78 8.63 21.73
CA HIS A 308 -15.86 7.64 21.68
C HIS A 308 -16.85 7.81 22.83
N LEU A 309 -16.37 8.09 24.05
CA LEU A 309 -17.23 8.40 25.20
C LEU A 309 -18.06 9.67 24.99
N THR A 310 -17.43 10.77 24.58
CA THR A 310 -18.13 12.03 24.28
C THR A 310 -19.14 11.89 23.15
N LYS A 311 -18.82 11.12 22.09
CA LYS A 311 -19.78 10.80 21.03
C LYS A 311 -21.01 10.09 21.57
N LYS A 312 -20.81 9.11 22.46
CA LYS A 312 -21.91 8.35 23.09
C LYS A 312 -22.79 9.24 23.98
N GLU A 313 -22.20 10.19 24.69
CA GLU A 313 -22.92 11.20 25.47
C GLU A 313 -23.76 12.11 24.58
N ILE A 314 -23.17 12.63 23.50
CA ILE A 314 -23.88 13.46 22.51
C ILE A 314 -25.04 12.67 21.87
N GLU A 315 -24.83 11.41 21.49
CA GLU A 315 -25.89 10.55 20.94
C GLU A 315 -27.05 10.35 21.93
N ALA A 316 -26.74 10.17 23.21
CA ALA A 316 -27.76 10.06 24.27
C ALA A 316 -28.52 11.37 24.48
N GLU A 317 -27.85 12.52 24.46
CA GLU A 317 -28.50 13.83 24.50
C GLU A 317 -29.40 14.08 23.29
N LEU A 318 -28.94 13.69 22.09
CA LEU A 318 -29.69 13.84 20.85
C LEU A 318 -30.96 12.97 20.86
N GLU A 319 -30.86 11.75 21.39
CA GLU A 319 -32.01 10.86 21.57
C GLU A 319 -33.02 11.42 22.59
N ASN A 320 -32.54 11.99 23.69
CA ASN A 320 -33.41 12.68 24.65
C ASN A 320 -34.09 13.91 24.03
N LYS A 321 -33.38 14.71 23.23
CA LYS A 321 -33.97 15.85 22.52
C LYS A 321 -34.99 15.44 21.45
N LYS A 322 -34.77 14.31 20.76
CA LYS A 322 -35.78 13.74 19.86
C LYS A 322 -37.06 13.37 20.60
N LYS A 323 -36.95 12.72 21.76
CA LYS A 323 -38.11 12.39 22.61
C LYS A 323 -38.84 13.63 23.11
N GLU A 324 -38.12 14.67 23.55
CA GLU A 324 -38.73 15.95 23.91
C GLU A 324 -39.51 16.56 22.72
N ILE A 325 -38.95 16.54 21.51
CA ILE A 325 -39.63 17.03 20.30
C ILE A 325 -40.89 16.21 20.00
N GLU A 326 -40.84 14.89 20.08
CA GLU A 326 -42.03 14.03 19.90
C GLU A 326 -43.14 14.35 20.92
N ASP A 327 -42.77 14.57 22.19
CA ASP A 327 -43.73 14.95 23.23
C ASP A 327 -44.32 16.35 22.97
N TYR A 328 -43.53 17.29 22.45
CA TYR A 328 -44.03 18.60 22.03
C TYR A 328 -44.96 18.51 20.82
N LEU A 329 -44.65 17.67 19.84
CA LEU A 329 -45.52 17.43 18.68
C LEU A 329 -46.87 16.85 19.09
N LYS A 330 -46.88 15.84 19.98
CA LYS A 330 -48.13 15.29 20.54
C LYS A 330 -48.96 16.35 21.26
N LYS A 331 -48.33 17.20 22.08
CA LYS A 331 -49.03 18.33 22.72
C LYS A 331 -49.61 19.31 21.71
N LEU A 332 -48.91 19.54 20.61
CA LEU A 332 -49.34 20.45 19.56
C LEU A 332 -50.54 19.88 18.80
N GLU A 333 -50.54 18.58 18.50
CA GLU A 333 -51.69 17.84 17.95
C GLU A 333 -52.90 17.90 18.87
N GLU A 334 -52.74 17.62 20.16
CA GLU A 334 -53.81 17.73 21.16
C GLU A 334 -54.40 19.14 21.24
N LEU A 335 -53.55 20.18 21.16
CA LEU A 335 -54.00 21.57 21.15
C LEU A 335 -54.73 21.93 19.85
N GLN A 336 -54.26 21.41 18.71
CA GLN A 336 -54.90 21.60 17.41
C GLN A 336 -56.28 20.94 17.36
N GLU A 337 -56.41 19.74 17.93
CA GLU A 337 -57.70 19.04 18.06
C GLU A 337 -58.66 19.80 18.99
N LYS A 338 -58.16 20.29 20.14
CA LYS A 338 -58.94 21.18 21.03
C LYS A 338 -59.39 22.45 20.31
N TYR A 339 -58.52 23.05 19.50
CA TYR A 339 -58.85 24.24 18.72
C TYR A 339 -59.95 23.94 17.69
N ILE A 340 -59.82 22.87 16.90
CA ILE A 340 -60.82 22.44 15.91
C ILE A 340 -62.18 22.21 16.58
N ASN A 341 -62.19 21.49 17.71
CA ASN A 341 -63.41 21.26 18.48
C ASN A 341 -64.03 22.55 19.03
N SER A 342 -63.21 23.49 19.50
CA SER A 342 -63.71 24.79 19.97
C SER A 342 -64.28 25.64 18.83
N LYS A 343 -63.65 25.60 17.64
CA LYS A 343 -64.13 26.29 16.44
C LYS A 343 -65.46 25.71 15.96
N ALA A 344 -65.61 24.39 15.92
CA ALA A 344 -66.87 23.74 15.58
C ALA A 344 -68.01 24.15 16.54
N LYS A 345 -67.72 24.23 17.84
CA LYS A 345 -68.69 24.72 18.85
C LYS A 345 -69.07 26.19 18.62
N ILE A 346 -68.13 27.04 18.20
CA ILE A 346 -68.42 28.44 17.85
C ILE A 346 -69.32 28.50 16.63
N GLU A 347 -69.02 27.76 15.56
CA GLU A 347 -69.85 27.71 14.35
C GLU A 347 -71.28 27.23 14.65
N GLU A 348 -71.45 26.26 15.55
CA GLU A 348 -72.77 25.83 16.00
C GLU A 348 -73.50 26.91 16.82
N LYS A 349 -72.78 27.65 17.67
CA LYS A 349 -73.34 28.80 18.39
C LYS A 349 -73.72 29.93 17.44
N ASP A 350 -72.95 30.18 16.39
CA ASP A 350 -73.27 31.16 15.36
C ASP A 350 -74.54 30.76 14.59
N LYS A 351 -74.70 29.47 14.24
CA LYS A 351 -75.95 28.94 13.67
C LYS A 351 -77.14 29.17 14.60
N GLN A 352 -76.99 28.91 15.90
CA GLN A 352 -78.02 29.19 16.91
C GLN A 352 -78.35 30.70 16.98
N ILE A 353 -77.34 31.57 16.91
CA ILE A 353 -77.54 33.03 16.89
C ILE A 353 -78.29 33.47 15.63
N ILE A 354 -77.98 32.93 14.46
CA ILE A 354 -78.69 33.23 13.20
C ILE A 354 -80.16 32.82 13.34
N GLN A 355 -80.44 31.61 13.82
CA GLN A 355 -81.82 31.14 14.04
C GLN A 355 -82.58 32.01 15.05
N LEU A 356 -81.93 32.42 16.15
CA LEU A 356 -82.54 33.31 17.14
C LEU A 356 -82.79 34.71 16.57
N LYS A 357 -81.90 35.25 15.73
CA LYS A 357 -82.10 36.51 15.03
C LYS A 357 -83.28 36.42 14.05
N ASP A 358 -83.39 35.35 13.29
CA ASP A 358 -84.53 35.14 12.38
C ASP A 358 -85.85 35.04 13.15
N ASN A 359 -85.86 34.30 14.28
CA ASN A 359 -87.03 34.24 15.15
C ASN A 359 -87.37 35.60 15.76
N LEU A 360 -86.38 36.37 16.19
CA LEU A 360 -86.57 37.74 16.68
C LEU A 360 -87.15 38.64 15.59
N ASN A 361 -86.64 38.56 14.35
CA ASN A 361 -87.14 39.33 13.22
C ASN A 361 -88.60 38.97 12.90
N LYS A 362 -88.94 37.68 12.91
CA LYS A 362 -90.32 37.21 12.74
C LYS A 362 -91.25 37.73 13.83
N GLN A 363 -90.83 37.69 15.09
CA GLN A 363 -91.61 38.25 16.20
C GLN A 363 -91.72 39.78 16.12
N THR A 364 -90.68 40.46 15.65
CA THR A 364 -90.70 41.91 15.45
C THR A 364 -91.66 42.30 14.33
N ALA A 365 -91.69 41.53 13.23
CA ALA A 365 -92.68 41.71 12.16
C ALA A 365 -94.11 41.47 12.66
N ARG A 366 -94.32 40.38 13.42
CA ARG A 366 -95.61 40.08 14.05
C ARG A 366 -96.05 41.16 15.03
N ASN A 367 -95.12 41.73 15.81
CA ASN A 367 -95.43 42.84 16.70
C ASN A 367 -95.82 44.10 15.92
N LYS A 368 -95.17 44.39 14.79
CA LYS A 368 -95.60 45.50 13.91
C LYS A 368 -96.98 45.26 13.32
N GLU A 369 -97.28 44.04 12.86
CA GLU A 369 -98.63 43.68 12.38
C GLU A 369 -99.67 43.82 13.49
N LEU A 370 -99.34 43.43 14.72
CA LEU A 370 -100.20 43.61 15.89
C LEU A 370 -100.34 45.09 16.29
N GLU A 371 -99.30 45.91 16.14
CA GLU A 371 -99.34 47.36 16.37
C GLU A 371 -100.20 48.06 15.31
N GLU A 372 -100.09 47.67 14.05
CA GLU A 372 -100.94 48.14 12.95
C GLU A 372 -102.40 47.71 13.17
N SER A 373 -102.62 46.45 13.56
CA SER A 373 -103.95 45.95 13.92
C SER A 373 -104.53 46.67 15.15
N ASN A 374 -103.73 46.95 16.17
CA ASN A 374 -104.15 47.75 17.32
C ASN A 374 -104.40 49.22 16.94
N SER A 375 -103.64 49.79 16.01
CA SER A 375 -103.87 51.12 15.48
C SER A 375 -105.20 51.20 14.75
N ASP A 376 -105.50 50.21 13.90
CA ASP A 376 -106.76 50.10 13.18
C ASP A 376 -107.93 49.84 14.13
N LEU A 377 -107.76 49.00 15.14
CA LEU A 377 -108.76 48.77 16.18
C LEU A 377 -109.01 50.03 17.01
N ASN A 378 -107.96 50.79 17.37
CA ASN A 378 -108.11 52.07 18.08
C ASN A 378 -108.75 53.15 17.20
N LYS A 379 -108.54 53.10 15.88
CA LYS A 379 -109.24 53.98 14.94
C LYS A 379 -110.73 53.63 14.87
N LYS A 380 -111.06 52.34 14.76
CA LYS A 380 -112.45 51.86 14.85
C LYS A 380 -113.09 52.15 16.21
N LEU A 381 -112.32 52.09 17.30
CA LEU A 381 -112.78 52.46 18.63
C LEU A 381 -113.15 53.95 18.70
N ARG A 382 -112.33 54.85 18.13
CA ARG A 382 -112.65 56.29 18.05
C ARG A 382 -113.82 56.59 17.12
N GLU A 383 -113.92 55.87 16.01
CA GLU A 383 -115.08 55.96 15.11
C GLU A 383 -116.36 55.52 15.83
N ASN A 384 -116.29 54.43 16.61
CA ASN A 384 -117.39 53.98 17.46
C ASN A 384 -117.68 54.94 18.64
N GLU A 385 -116.67 55.58 19.24
CA GLU A 385 -116.87 56.59 20.30
C GLU A 385 -117.54 57.85 19.75
N GLN A 386 -117.22 58.25 18.51
CA GLN A 386 -117.87 59.33 17.79
C GLN A 386 -119.32 58.98 17.41
N GLU A 387 -119.56 57.75 16.93
CA GLU A 387 -120.92 57.23 16.71
C GLU A 387 -121.71 57.10 18.03
N MET A 388 -121.04 56.82 19.16
CA MET A 388 -121.68 56.80 20.48
C MET A 388 -122.13 58.20 20.94
N GLU A 389 -121.35 59.23 20.60
CA GLU A 389 -121.65 60.63 20.91
C GLU A 389 -122.80 61.17 20.04
N ASP A 390 -122.88 60.74 18.78
CA ASP A 390 -124.00 61.02 17.87
C ASP A 390 -125.28 60.26 18.28
N THR A 391 -125.15 59.00 18.75
CA THR A 391 -126.30 58.20 19.21
C THR A 391 -126.81 58.58 20.61
N LEU A 392 -126.00 59.21 21.47
CA LEU A 392 -126.46 59.81 22.72
C LEU A 392 -127.43 60.99 22.49
N ALA A 393 -127.35 61.67 21.34
CA ALA A 393 -128.32 62.68 20.92
C ALA A 393 -129.63 62.07 20.37
N GLU A 394 -129.58 60.85 19.82
CA GLU A 394 -130.75 60.09 19.33
C GLU A 394 -131.43 59.28 20.46
N LEU A 395 -130.71 58.94 21.53
CA LEU A 395 -131.20 58.19 22.71
C LEU A 395 -132.20 58.97 23.59
N GLU A 396 -132.26 60.30 23.48
CA GLU A 396 -133.30 61.11 24.14
C GLU A 396 -134.66 61.00 23.40
N GLU A 397 -134.67 60.57 22.14
CA GLU A 397 -135.88 60.29 21.34
C GLU A 397 -136.35 58.82 21.44
N ILE A 398 -135.44 57.86 21.61
CA ILE A 398 -135.73 56.41 21.60
C ILE A 398 -136.28 55.88 22.95
N LYS A 399 -136.26 56.69 24.01
CA LYS A 399 -136.98 56.42 25.28
C LYS A 399 -138.51 56.31 25.10
N ASN A 400 -139.04 56.65 23.92
CA ASN A 400 -140.45 56.50 23.54
C ASN A 400 -140.77 55.20 22.75
N HIS A 401 -139.85 54.26 22.57
CA HIS A 401 -140.11 53.07 21.74
C HIS A 401 -139.77 51.70 22.35
N GLU A 402 -139.75 51.63 23.68
CA GLU A 402 -139.82 50.43 24.53
C GLU A 402 -141.07 49.54 24.28
N ALA A 403 -141.88 49.84 23.27
CA ALA A 403 -142.94 48.98 22.73
C ALA A 403 -142.42 47.88 21.77
N GLN A 404 -141.12 47.87 21.42
CA GLN A 404 -140.52 46.94 20.47
C GLN A 404 -139.73 45.80 21.15
N LEU A 405 -140.27 45.21 22.21
CA LEU A 405 -139.89 43.88 22.76
C LEU A 405 -140.14 42.70 21.77
N GLY A 406 -140.27 42.98 20.47
CA GLY A 406 -140.51 41.98 19.41
C GLY A 406 -139.29 41.61 18.59
N THR A 407 -138.18 42.34 18.72
CA THR A 407 -136.96 42.16 17.90
C THR A 407 -135.95 41.17 18.50
N GLU A 408 -135.99 40.94 19.82
CA GLU A 408 -135.03 40.07 20.53
C GLU A 408 -135.09 38.58 20.14
N LEU A 409 -136.17 38.12 19.49
CA LEU A 409 -136.29 36.74 18.98
C LEU A 409 -135.61 36.51 17.62
N SER A 410 -135.23 37.56 16.89
CA SER A 410 -134.62 37.47 15.55
C SER A 410 -133.09 37.32 15.61
N GLU A 411 -132.44 37.94 16.60
CA GLU A 411 -130.97 37.98 16.71
C GLU A 411 -130.38 36.63 17.17
N LEU A 412 -131.10 35.89 18.03
CA LEU A 412 -130.66 34.57 18.52
C LEU A 412 -130.60 33.50 17.40
N ASN A 413 -131.34 33.69 16.30
CA ASN A 413 -131.35 32.78 15.16
C ASN A 413 -130.24 33.09 14.14
N GLU A 414 -129.62 34.28 14.20
CA GLU A 414 -128.50 34.66 13.35
C GLU A 414 -127.16 34.18 13.92
N ASP A 415 -127.00 34.23 15.25
CA ASP A 415 -125.81 33.74 15.94
C ASP A 415 -125.62 32.21 15.82
N LEU A 416 -126.72 31.44 15.78
CA LEU A 416 -126.67 29.99 15.58
C LEU A 416 -126.16 29.62 14.17
N ASN A 417 -126.58 30.36 13.14
CA ASN A 417 -126.15 30.12 11.76
C ASN A 417 -124.68 30.50 11.52
N LYS A 418 -124.17 31.49 12.27
CA LYS A 418 -122.76 31.90 12.21
C LYS A 418 -121.85 30.84 12.84
N ALA A 419 -122.25 30.28 13.98
CA ALA A 419 -121.52 29.19 14.64
C ALA A 419 -121.45 27.90 13.78
N GLU A 420 -122.51 27.58 13.03
CA GLU A 420 -122.51 26.43 12.10
C GLU A 420 -121.64 26.64 10.86
N SER A 421 -121.42 27.90 10.45
CA SER A 421 -120.51 28.26 9.35
C SER A 421 -119.04 28.15 9.79
N GLU A 422 -118.72 28.66 10.99
CA GLU A 422 -117.37 28.58 11.56
C GLU A 422 -116.96 27.12 11.86
N LEU A 423 -117.90 26.26 12.24
CA LEU A 423 -117.65 24.83 12.42
C LEU A 423 -117.24 24.14 11.10
N ARG A 424 -117.87 24.50 9.96
CA ARG A 424 -117.55 23.94 8.64
C ARG A 424 -116.20 24.43 8.11
N GLU A 425 -115.84 25.68 8.35
CA GLU A 425 -114.49 26.18 8.03
C GLU A 425 -113.41 25.47 8.87
N GLY A 426 -113.70 25.22 10.16
CA GLY A 426 -112.83 24.42 11.01
C GLY A 426 -112.61 22.98 10.48
N GLU A 427 -113.66 22.35 9.95
CA GLU A 427 -113.56 21.00 9.35
C GLU A 427 -112.73 20.96 8.06
N GLU A 428 -112.83 21.97 7.18
CA GLU A 428 -111.98 22.08 5.99
C GLU A 428 -110.52 22.37 6.35
N ILE A 429 -110.25 23.24 7.34
CA ILE A 429 -108.88 23.48 7.83
C ILE A 429 -108.27 22.19 8.40
N ILE A 430 -109.05 21.38 9.14
CA ILE A 430 -108.57 20.09 9.66
C ILE A 430 -108.26 19.11 8.52
N LYS A 431 -109.04 19.13 7.45
CA LYS A 431 -108.83 18.28 6.27
C LYS A 431 -107.57 18.69 5.50
N ASP A 432 -107.32 19.98 5.33
CA ASP A 432 -106.10 20.49 4.72
C ASP A 432 -104.85 20.19 5.56
N LEU A 433 -104.94 20.34 6.89
CA LEU A 433 -103.85 19.99 7.81
C LEU A 433 -103.55 18.49 7.80
N ARG A 434 -104.55 17.63 7.62
CA ARG A 434 -104.34 16.18 7.47
C ARG A 434 -103.61 15.85 6.16
N LYS A 435 -103.96 16.55 5.08
CA LYS A 435 -103.30 16.38 3.78
C LYS A 435 -101.85 16.84 3.81
N GLU A 436 -101.58 18.00 4.41
CA GLU A 436 -100.20 18.49 4.63
C GLU A 436 -99.39 17.51 5.51
N LEU A 437 -99.99 16.94 6.54
CA LEU A 437 -99.32 15.93 7.38
C LEU A 437 -98.97 14.66 6.58
N GLU A 438 -99.83 14.24 5.65
CA GLU A 438 -99.61 13.08 4.78
C GLU A 438 -98.52 13.36 3.72
N ASP A 439 -98.50 14.58 3.17
CA ASP A 439 -97.43 15.04 2.28
C ASP A 439 -96.08 15.14 3.01
N GLN A 440 -96.06 15.62 4.26
CA GLN A 440 -94.85 15.62 5.11
C GLN A 440 -94.37 14.21 5.45
N LEU A 441 -95.29 13.27 5.70
CA LEU A 441 -94.94 11.86 5.95
C LEU A 441 -94.32 11.22 4.70
N THR A 442 -94.88 11.46 3.52
CA THR A 442 -94.31 10.95 2.26
C THR A 442 -92.95 11.59 1.97
N GLN A 443 -92.77 12.88 2.24
CA GLN A 443 -91.47 13.55 2.14
C GLN A 443 -90.44 12.93 3.10
N ASN A 444 -90.83 12.63 4.35
CA ASN A 444 -89.96 11.96 5.31
C ASN A 444 -89.57 10.55 4.88
N THR A 445 -90.50 9.79 4.28
CA THR A 445 -90.17 8.46 3.74
C THR A 445 -89.17 8.52 2.58
N ASN A 446 -89.26 9.53 1.71
CA ASN A 446 -88.31 9.76 0.63
C ASN A 446 -86.94 10.26 1.14
N LEU A 447 -86.93 11.07 2.20
CA LEU A 447 -85.67 11.49 2.83
C LEU A 447 -84.97 10.31 3.50
N ASN A 448 -85.72 9.43 4.17
CA ASN A 448 -85.16 8.21 4.77
C ASN A 448 -84.61 7.23 3.73
N SER A 449 -85.29 7.05 2.58
CA SER A 449 -84.76 6.19 1.51
C SER A 449 -83.48 6.76 0.89
N ASN A 450 -83.37 8.09 0.75
CA ASN A 450 -82.14 8.75 0.35
C ASN A 450 -81.03 8.62 1.40
N LEU A 451 -81.37 8.66 2.69
CA LEU A 451 -80.43 8.49 3.79
C LEU A 451 -79.85 7.06 3.79
N ASP A 452 -80.68 6.04 3.57
CA ASP A 452 -80.24 4.65 3.42
C ASP A 452 -79.35 4.45 2.17
N SER A 453 -79.68 5.10 1.05
CA SER A 453 -78.85 5.07 -0.17
C SER A 453 -77.48 5.70 0.07
N ASN A 454 -77.44 6.89 0.69
CA ASN A 454 -76.20 7.57 1.00
C ASN A 454 -75.37 6.80 2.03
N SER A 455 -76.01 6.16 3.01
CA SER A 455 -75.33 5.29 3.98
C SER A 455 -74.61 4.13 3.29
N LYS A 456 -75.25 3.48 2.31
CA LYS A 456 -74.62 2.40 1.52
C LYS A 456 -73.45 2.91 0.70
N GLN A 457 -73.57 4.09 0.09
CA GLN A 457 -72.47 4.73 -0.63
C GLN A 457 -71.28 5.05 0.28
N ILE A 458 -71.54 5.52 1.51
CA ILE A 458 -70.50 5.76 2.52
C ILE A 458 -69.82 4.45 2.93
N GLU A 459 -70.57 3.36 3.09
CA GLU A 459 -70.00 2.03 3.39
C GLU A 459 -69.12 1.50 2.23
N GLU A 460 -69.56 1.66 0.98
CA GLU A 460 -68.77 1.29 -0.20
C GLU A 460 -67.47 2.10 -0.31
N LEU A 461 -67.55 3.43 -0.17
CA LEU A 461 -66.38 4.30 -0.17
C LEU A 461 -65.42 3.99 0.97
N ASN A 462 -65.92 3.68 2.17
CA ASN A 462 -65.08 3.25 3.29
C ASN A 462 -64.40 1.90 3.00
N SER A 463 -65.08 0.96 2.32
CA SER A 463 -64.48 -0.28 1.85
C SER A 463 -63.35 -0.01 0.84
N GLU A 464 -63.55 0.91 -0.09
CA GLU A 464 -62.54 1.29 -1.08
C GLU A 464 -61.34 2.01 -0.45
N ILE A 465 -61.58 2.93 0.47
CA ILE A 465 -60.51 3.58 1.26
C ILE A 465 -59.70 2.53 2.02
N THR A 466 -60.37 1.55 2.64
CA THR A 466 -59.67 0.47 3.37
C THR A 466 -58.80 -0.37 2.44
N LYS A 467 -59.30 -0.72 1.24
CA LYS A 467 -58.53 -1.42 0.21
C LYS A 467 -57.35 -0.58 -0.28
N ALA A 468 -57.56 0.70 -0.57
CA ALA A 468 -56.51 1.62 -0.99
C ALA A 468 -55.41 1.73 0.09
N TRP A 469 -55.79 1.82 1.35
CA TRP A 469 -54.85 1.87 2.48
C TRP A 469 -54.02 0.59 2.61
N THR A 470 -54.65 -0.58 2.45
CA THR A 470 -53.91 -1.86 2.43
C THR A 470 -52.95 -1.95 1.24
N THR A 471 -53.37 -1.47 0.07
CA THR A 471 -52.54 -1.46 -1.15
C THR A 471 -51.35 -0.52 -0.99
N GLN A 472 -51.56 0.65 -0.37
CA GLN A 472 -50.50 1.62 -0.08
C GLN A 472 -49.51 1.08 0.96
N LYS A 473 -49.98 0.37 1.99
CA LYS A 473 -49.12 -0.29 2.97
C LYS A 473 -48.24 -1.37 2.33
N GLU A 474 -48.81 -2.16 1.41
CA GLU A 474 -48.05 -3.16 0.65
C GLU A 474 -47.03 -2.52 -0.31
N ALA A 475 -47.39 -1.41 -0.96
CA ALA A 475 -46.48 -0.64 -1.80
C ALA A 475 -45.29 -0.09 -1.00
N TYR A 476 -45.56 0.50 0.17
CA TYR A 476 -44.51 0.99 1.09
C TYR A 476 -43.59 -0.15 1.57
N GLN A 477 -44.14 -1.32 1.86
CA GLN A 477 -43.33 -2.50 2.23
C GLN A 477 -42.48 -3.01 1.05
N ARG A 478 -43.01 -3.02 -0.18
CA ARG A 478 -42.21 -3.33 -1.38
C ARG A 478 -41.08 -2.33 -1.55
N GLU A 479 -41.34 -1.05 -1.34
CA GLU A 479 -40.35 0.01 -1.46
C GLU A 479 -39.24 -0.12 -0.41
N GLN A 480 -39.58 -0.42 0.85
CA GLN A 480 -38.59 -0.75 1.87
C GLN A 480 -37.72 -1.96 1.51
N ASN A 481 -38.33 -3.01 0.94
CA ASN A 481 -37.59 -4.19 0.50
C ASN A 481 -36.68 -3.87 -0.70
N LEU A 482 -37.15 -3.03 -1.63
CA LEU A 482 -36.33 -2.55 -2.74
C LEU A 482 -35.14 -1.72 -2.25
N VAL A 483 -35.34 -0.83 -1.27
CA VAL A 483 -34.25 -0.07 -0.63
C VAL A 483 -33.24 -1.01 0.02
N LYS A 484 -33.69 -2.06 0.72
CA LYS A 484 -32.78 -3.07 1.29
C LYS A 484 -31.98 -3.79 0.20
N THR A 485 -32.64 -4.25 -0.86
CA THR A 485 -31.94 -4.90 -1.98
C THR A 485 -30.99 -3.94 -2.70
N ASN A 486 -31.34 -2.65 -2.80
CA ASN A 486 -30.49 -1.64 -3.43
C ASN A 486 -29.25 -1.36 -2.57
N ASN A 487 -29.39 -1.30 -1.24
CA ASN A 487 -28.26 -1.16 -0.34
C ASN A 487 -27.32 -2.39 -0.39
N GLU A 488 -27.88 -3.60 -0.50
CA GLU A 488 -27.08 -4.82 -0.73
C GLU A 488 -26.36 -4.80 -2.08
N LEU A 489 -27.02 -4.32 -3.14
CA LEU A 489 -26.39 -4.15 -4.45
C LEU A 489 -25.31 -3.06 -4.43
N CYS A 490 -25.52 -1.93 -3.75
CA CYS A 490 -24.49 -0.90 -3.55
C CYS A 490 -23.29 -1.42 -2.77
N SER A 491 -23.52 -2.27 -1.75
CA SER A 491 -22.44 -2.91 -1.00
C SER A 491 -21.64 -3.86 -1.91
N LYS A 492 -22.32 -4.70 -2.69
CA LYS A 492 -21.67 -5.57 -3.68
C LYS A 492 -20.93 -4.79 -4.77
N LEU A 493 -21.50 -3.67 -5.23
CA LEU A 493 -20.88 -2.79 -6.20
C LEU A 493 -19.57 -2.23 -5.63
N SER A 494 -19.59 -1.74 -4.39
CA SER A 494 -18.41 -1.24 -3.68
C SER A 494 -17.33 -2.32 -3.51
N GLU A 495 -17.72 -3.54 -3.14
CA GLU A 495 -16.79 -4.68 -3.09
C GLU A 495 -16.17 -5.01 -4.45
N THR A 496 -16.97 -4.98 -5.52
CA THR A 496 -16.44 -5.18 -6.88
C THR A 496 -15.54 -4.03 -7.32
N GLN A 497 -15.82 -2.80 -6.90
CA GLN A 497 -14.99 -1.63 -7.17
C GLN A 497 -13.62 -1.76 -6.49
N GLN A 498 -13.59 -2.13 -5.20
CA GLN A 498 -12.35 -2.44 -4.50
C GLN A 498 -11.55 -3.56 -5.17
N LYS A 499 -12.22 -4.64 -5.60
CA LYS A 499 -11.54 -5.71 -6.36
C LYS A 499 -10.96 -5.22 -7.67
N THR A 500 -11.65 -4.31 -8.35
CA THR A 500 -11.18 -3.72 -9.60
C THR A 500 -9.96 -2.85 -9.35
N GLU A 501 -9.99 -2.01 -8.30
CA GLU A 501 -8.84 -1.18 -7.89
C GLU A 501 -7.61 -2.03 -7.52
N LEU A 502 -7.81 -3.14 -6.80
CA LEU A 502 -6.72 -4.06 -6.47
C LEU A 502 -6.11 -4.72 -7.72
N LEU A 503 -6.95 -5.19 -8.64
CA LEU A 503 -6.47 -5.74 -9.91
C LEU A 503 -5.77 -4.68 -10.77
N GLN A 504 -6.18 -3.43 -10.68
CA GLN A 504 -5.59 -2.33 -11.42
C GLN A 504 -4.23 -1.94 -10.85
N ALA A 505 -4.08 -1.95 -9.53
CA ALA A 505 -2.79 -1.82 -8.86
C ALA A 505 -1.84 -2.99 -9.22
N GLU A 506 -2.35 -4.23 -9.27
CA GLU A 506 -1.57 -5.40 -9.71
C GLU A 506 -1.12 -5.27 -11.18
N ILE A 507 -1.97 -4.74 -12.07
CA ILE A 507 -1.60 -4.44 -13.45
C ILE A 507 -0.51 -3.35 -13.51
N GLU A 508 -0.59 -2.32 -12.68
CA GLU A 508 0.42 -1.25 -12.62
C GLU A 508 1.77 -1.78 -12.12
N GLU A 509 1.77 -2.64 -11.10
CA GLU A 509 2.97 -3.31 -10.58
C GLU A 509 3.60 -4.22 -11.64
N LEU A 510 2.80 -5.06 -12.31
CA LEU A 510 3.28 -5.89 -13.42
C LEU A 510 3.83 -5.06 -14.58
N ASN A 511 3.21 -3.92 -14.90
CA ASN A 511 3.72 -3.01 -15.92
C ASN A 511 5.06 -2.40 -15.50
N TYR A 512 5.23 -2.06 -14.22
CA TYR A 512 6.50 -1.58 -13.69
C TYR A 512 7.59 -2.66 -13.85
N GLU A 513 7.31 -3.91 -13.45
CA GLU A 513 8.23 -5.04 -13.63
C GLU A 513 8.58 -5.28 -15.11
N ILE A 514 7.60 -5.20 -16.01
CA ILE A 514 7.83 -5.32 -17.46
C ILE A 514 8.76 -4.20 -17.95
N THR A 515 8.62 -2.99 -17.41
CA THR A 515 9.45 -1.84 -17.81
C THR A 515 10.88 -2.02 -17.34
N GLU A 516 11.07 -2.43 -16.08
CA GLU A 516 12.39 -2.75 -15.52
C GLU A 516 13.07 -3.91 -16.28
N LEU A 517 12.31 -4.95 -16.63
CA LEU A 517 12.83 -6.07 -17.43
C LEU A 517 13.20 -5.65 -18.85
N LYS A 518 12.46 -4.70 -19.45
CA LYS A 518 12.82 -4.14 -20.76
C LYS A 518 14.11 -3.34 -20.68
N GLU A 519 14.29 -2.51 -19.66
CA GLU A 519 15.52 -1.75 -19.46
C GLU A 519 16.72 -2.68 -19.28
N LYS A 520 16.60 -3.71 -18.43
CA LYS A 520 17.64 -4.74 -18.27
C LYS A 520 17.93 -5.51 -19.57
N TYR A 521 16.90 -5.79 -20.38
CA TYR A 521 17.08 -6.42 -21.67
C TYR A 521 17.79 -5.50 -22.68
N GLU A 522 17.46 -4.20 -22.69
CA GLU A 522 18.13 -3.21 -23.53
C GLU A 522 19.59 -3.04 -23.13
N GLU A 523 19.89 -2.98 -21.84
CA GLU A 523 21.25 -2.93 -21.30
C GLU A 523 22.05 -4.17 -21.71
N ALA A 524 21.50 -5.37 -21.49
CA ALA A 524 22.13 -6.63 -21.92
C ALA A 524 22.31 -6.71 -23.45
N SER A 525 21.37 -6.13 -24.22
CA SER A 525 21.48 -6.03 -25.68
C SER A 525 22.61 -5.11 -26.10
N VAL A 526 22.78 -3.96 -25.44
CA VAL A 526 23.91 -3.05 -25.67
C VAL A 526 25.23 -3.73 -25.32
N ASP A 527 25.30 -4.44 -24.20
CA ASP A 527 26.48 -5.22 -23.81
C ASP A 527 26.81 -6.31 -24.83
N LEU A 528 25.81 -7.02 -25.35
CA LEU A 528 26.02 -8.01 -26.41
C LEU A 528 26.55 -7.38 -27.71
N ILE A 529 26.10 -6.17 -28.05
CA ILE A 529 26.63 -5.42 -29.20
C ILE A 529 28.10 -5.05 -28.93
N ASN A 530 28.41 -4.49 -27.76
CA ASN A 530 29.77 -4.13 -27.37
C ASN A 530 30.71 -5.36 -27.36
N LEU A 531 30.26 -6.49 -26.81
CA LEU A 531 31.00 -7.74 -26.83
C LEU A 531 31.20 -8.29 -28.24
N ARG A 532 30.22 -8.13 -29.14
CA ARG A 532 30.40 -8.47 -30.57
C ARG A 532 31.45 -7.58 -31.23
N GLU A 533 31.48 -6.30 -30.92
CA GLU A 533 32.50 -5.38 -31.45
C GLU A 533 33.89 -5.69 -30.91
N ILE A 534 34.01 -6.03 -29.62
CA ILE A 534 35.28 -6.48 -29.03
C ILE A 534 35.71 -7.79 -29.69
N ARG A 535 34.79 -8.75 -29.86
CA ARG A 535 35.06 -10.01 -30.54
C ARG A 535 35.54 -9.80 -31.97
N THR A 536 34.91 -8.92 -32.75
CA THR A 536 35.34 -8.66 -34.13
C THR A 536 36.71 -7.97 -34.18
N LYS A 537 37.01 -7.05 -33.25
CA LYS A 537 38.36 -6.47 -33.12
C LYS A 537 39.41 -7.54 -32.78
N LEU A 538 39.12 -8.41 -31.82
CA LEU A 538 40.02 -9.52 -31.46
C LEU A 538 40.19 -10.53 -32.59
N GLU A 539 39.14 -10.85 -33.34
CA GLU A 539 39.22 -11.70 -34.54
C GLU A 539 40.10 -11.06 -35.62
N GLN A 540 40.02 -9.74 -35.81
CA GLN A 540 40.90 -9.01 -36.73
C GLN A 540 42.36 -9.00 -36.26
N GLU A 541 42.60 -8.78 -34.97
CA GLU A 541 43.95 -8.86 -34.38
C GLU A 541 44.52 -10.27 -34.47
N LEU A 542 43.69 -11.30 -34.24
CA LEU A 542 44.08 -12.70 -34.43
C LEU A 542 44.45 -12.97 -35.88
N GLN A 543 43.63 -12.56 -36.86
CA GLN A 543 43.97 -12.72 -38.28
C GLN A 543 45.27 -11.98 -38.65
N LYS A 544 45.48 -10.78 -38.10
CA LYS A 544 46.71 -10.02 -38.32
C LYS A 544 47.93 -10.74 -37.75
N THR A 545 47.84 -11.22 -36.52
CA THR A 545 48.94 -11.96 -35.87
C THR A 545 49.19 -13.32 -36.53
N GLU A 546 48.15 -14.01 -37.01
CA GLU A 546 48.29 -15.23 -37.81
C GLU A 546 49.00 -14.96 -39.14
N LEU A 547 48.69 -13.84 -39.80
CA LEU A 547 49.38 -13.41 -41.02
C LEU A 547 50.85 -13.05 -40.74
N GLU A 548 51.11 -12.30 -39.67
CA GLU A 548 52.47 -11.98 -39.22
C GLU A 548 53.26 -13.25 -38.89
N LEU A 549 52.65 -14.20 -38.17
CA LEU A 549 53.26 -15.51 -37.87
C LEU A 549 53.52 -16.33 -39.14
N SER A 550 52.60 -16.28 -40.12
CA SER A 550 52.80 -16.93 -41.42
C SER A 550 53.96 -16.29 -42.19
N ASN A 551 54.08 -14.97 -42.14
CA ASN A 551 55.21 -14.24 -42.73
C ASN A 551 56.52 -14.59 -42.03
N GLU A 552 56.55 -14.64 -40.70
CA GLU A 552 57.72 -15.05 -39.93
C GLU A 552 58.11 -16.51 -40.18
N LYS A 553 57.14 -17.42 -40.37
CA LYS A 553 57.41 -18.79 -40.80
C LYS A 553 58.03 -18.83 -42.20
N CYS A 554 57.57 -17.98 -43.12
CA CYS A 554 58.16 -17.86 -44.45
C CYS A 554 59.59 -17.29 -44.38
N ASN A 555 59.81 -16.25 -43.58
CA ASN A 555 61.13 -15.66 -43.34
C ASN A 555 62.07 -16.66 -42.68
N SER A 556 61.62 -17.39 -41.65
CA SER A 556 62.40 -18.45 -41.00
C SER A 556 62.76 -19.56 -41.99
N LYS A 557 61.85 -19.93 -42.90
CA LYS A 557 62.14 -20.90 -43.96
C LYS A 557 63.17 -20.36 -44.94
N TYR A 558 63.05 -19.11 -45.35
CA TYR A 558 64.04 -18.43 -46.19
C TYR A 558 65.43 -18.42 -45.53
N PHE A 559 65.52 -18.04 -44.24
CA PHE A 559 66.78 -18.07 -43.49
C PHE A 559 67.30 -19.49 -43.29
N GLN A 560 66.41 -20.48 -43.11
CA GLN A 560 66.81 -21.87 -43.00
C GLN A 560 67.39 -22.40 -44.32
N ASP A 561 66.79 -22.04 -45.45
CA ASP A 561 67.30 -22.34 -46.79
C ASP A 561 68.64 -21.62 -47.05
N GLU A 562 68.78 -20.37 -46.59
CA GLU A 562 70.04 -19.61 -46.66
C GLU A 562 71.14 -20.23 -45.79
N VAL A 563 70.82 -20.67 -44.57
CA VAL A 563 71.75 -21.40 -43.69
C VAL A 563 72.18 -22.72 -44.33
N VAL A 564 71.26 -23.45 -44.98
CA VAL A 564 71.60 -24.66 -45.73
C VAL A 564 72.52 -24.34 -46.91
N ALA A 565 72.24 -23.28 -47.67
CA ALA A 565 73.11 -22.84 -48.76
C ALA A 565 74.50 -22.42 -48.28
N LEU A 566 74.59 -21.71 -47.15
CA LEU A 566 75.84 -21.33 -46.51
C LEU A 566 76.59 -22.55 -45.96
N LYS A 567 75.91 -23.56 -45.41
CA LYS A 567 76.51 -24.83 -45.00
C LYS A 567 77.13 -25.57 -46.19
N ILE A 568 76.39 -25.70 -47.29
CA ILE A 568 76.91 -26.30 -48.54
C ILE A 568 78.15 -25.53 -49.00
N ARG A 569 78.11 -24.19 -48.97
CA ARG A 569 79.25 -23.35 -49.36
C ARG A 569 80.45 -23.50 -48.41
N ILE A 570 80.22 -23.66 -47.11
CA ILE A 570 81.27 -23.95 -46.13
C ILE A 570 81.85 -25.34 -46.38
N GLU A 571 81.04 -26.33 -46.71
CA GLU A 571 81.50 -27.68 -47.09
C GLU A 571 82.33 -27.66 -48.37
N ASP A 572 81.91 -26.92 -49.39
CA ASP A 572 82.68 -26.72 -50.62
C ASP A 572 84.01 -25.99 -50.34
N LEU A 573 84.00 -24.97 -49.49
CA LEU A 573 85.20 -24.27 -49.06
C LEU A 573 86.12 -25.17 -48.24
N ASN A 574 85.57 -26.02 -47.37
CA ASN A 574 86.33 -27.01 -46.61
C ASN A 574 86.93 -28.09 -47.52
N LEU A 575 86.20 -28.50 -48.56
CA LEU A 575 86.71 -29.42 -49.58
C LEU A 575 87.83 -28.76 -50.40
N ALA A 576 87.66 -27.50 -50.79
CA ALA A 576 88.70 -26.71 -51.46
C ALA A 576 89.93 -26.51 -50.56
N LEU A 577 89.73 -26.27 -49.26
CA LEU A 577 90.78 -26.20 -48.25
C LEU A 577 91.50 -27.54 -48.11
N LYS A 578 90.77 -28.66 -48.13
CA LYS A 578 91.36 -30.00 -48.10
C LYS A 578 92.20 -30.26 -49.33
N ILE A 579 91.70 -29.94 -50.52
CA ILE A 579 92.47 -30.02 -51.78
C ILE A 579 93.68 -29.09 -51.75
N ALA A 580 93.55 -27.88 -51.20
CA ALA A 580 94.67 -26.96 -51.05
C ALA A 580 95.71 -27.50 -50.06
N ASN A 581 95.30 -28.08 -48.94
CA ASN A 581 96.19 -28.72 -47.97
C ASN A 581 96.92 -29.93 -48.56
N GLU A 582 96.21 -30.76 -49.33
CA GLU A 582 96.81 -31.88 -50.07
C GLU A 582 97.83 -31.37 -51.10
N ASN A 583 97.55 -30.25 -51.79
CA ASN A 583 98.52 -29.58 -52.67
C ASN A 583 99.70 -28.94 -51.91
N TYR A 584 99.49 -28.43 -50.70
CA TYR A 584 100.57 -27.92 -49.84
C TYR A 584 101.45 -29.05 -49.33
N GLN A 585 100.88 -30.20 -48.94
CA GLN A 585 101.64 -31.41 -48.60
C GLN A 585 102.45 -31.91 -49.79
N ASP A 586 101.87 -31.96 -50.99
CA ASP A 586 102.58 -32.38 -52.21
C ASP A 586 103.69 -31.38 -52.61
N ARG A 587 103.58 -30.10 -52.22
CA ARG A 587 104.60 -29.07 -52.40
C ARG A 587 105.70 -29.12 -51.33
N ASP A 588 105.34 -29.45 -50.09
CA ASP A 588 106.27 -29.65 -48.97
C ASP A 588 107.10 -30.93 -49.17
N ASP A 589 106.49 -31.99 -49.71
CA ASP A 589 107.17 -33.23 -50.11
C ASP A 589 108.12 -32.99 -51.30
N LYS A 590 107.80 -32.05 -52.20
CA LYS A 590 108.71 -31.59 -53.27
C LYS A 590 109.84 -30.67 -52.76
N LEU A 591 109.65 -29.94 -51.66
CA LEU A 591 110.68 -29.13 -50.99
C LEU A 591 111.64 -29.97 -50.14
N ARG A 592 111.17 -31.09 -49.56
CA ARG A 592 112.04 -32.09 -48.91
C ARG A 592 112.99 -32.81 -49.88
N ILE A 593 112.63 -32.90 -51.16
CA ILE A 593 113.48 -33.49 -52.22
C ILE A 593 114.52 -32.46 -52.75
N SER A 594 114.30 -31.15 -52.59
CA SER A 594 115.29 -30.12 -52.96
C SER A 594 116.26 -29.75 -51.82
N GLY A 595 115.96 -30.13 -50.56
CA GLY A 595 116.83 -29.97 -49.40
C GLY A 595 118.14 -30.77 -49.46
N TYR A 596 118.14 -31.96 -50.07
CA TYR A 596 119.34 -32.82 -50.21
C TYR A 596 120.38 -32.32 -51.22
N LYS A 597 120.15 -31.15 -51.85
CA LYS A 597 121.10 -30.50 -52.77
C LYS A 597 121.66 -29.18 -52.23
N ASN A 598 121.22 -28.75 -51.03
CA ASN A 598 121.66 -27.52 -50.36
C ASN A 598 122.72 -27.79 -49.27
N ASP A 599 122.87 -29.04 -48.82
CA ASP A 599 123.89 -29.41 -47.83
C ASP A 599 125.29 -29.57 -48.44
N GLU A 600 125.43 -29.79 -49.75
CA GLU A 600 126.72 -29.75 -50.47
C GLU A 600 127.26 -28.31 -50.69
N LEU A 601 126.39 -27.28 -50.66
CA LEU A 601 126.79 -25.87 -50.82
C LEU A 601 127.15 -25.19 -49.49
N ASN A 602 126.75 -25.77 -48.36
CA ASN A 602 127.02 -25.24 -47.02
C ASN A 602 128.43 -25.57 -46.48
N GLU A 603 129.15 -26.53 -47.06
CA GLU A 603 130.56 -26.82 -46.72
C GLU A 603 131.55 -25.88 -47.42
N GLU A 604 131.19 -25.26 -48.55
CA GLU A 604 131.99 -24.26 -49.28
C GLU A 604 131.87 -22.87 -48.64
N ILE A 605 130.69 -22.53 -48.09
CA ILE A 605 130.39 -21.25 -47.43
C ILE A 605 131.11 -21.10 -46.07
N ASN A 606 131.40 -22.20 -45.38
CA ASN A 606 132.11 -22.15 -44.08
C ASN A 606 133.62 -21.93 -44.21
N ARG A 607 134.20 -22.00 -45.40
CA ARG A 607 135.60 -21.64 -45.67
C ARG A 607 135.82 -20.14 -45.94
N ILE A 608 134.79 -19.40 -46.33
CA ILE A 608 134.84 -17.95 -46.63
C ILE A 608 134.38 -17.09 -45.42
N LYS A 609 133.73 -17.69 -44.41
CA LYS A 609 133.26 -17.01 -43.19
C LYS A 609 134.33 -16.69 -42.14
N GLU A 610 135.56 -17.17 -42.27
CA GLU A 610 136.67 -16.83 -41.37
C GLU A 610 137.41 -15.53 -41.78
N GLU A 611 137.33 -15.08 -43.03
CA GLU A 611 137.99 -13.84 -43.50
C GLU A 611 137.14 -12.57 -43.30
N VAL A 612 135.87 -12.69 -42.87
CA VAL A 612 134.95 -11.56 -42.64
C VAL A 612 134.82 -11.19 -41.14
N LYS A 613 135.61 -11.84 -40.27
CA LYS A 613 135.64 -11.56 -38.81
C LYS A 613 136.35 -10.26 -38.40
N GLU A 614 136.95 -9.52 -39.33
CA GLU A 614 137.76 -8.33 -39.01
C GLU A 614 137.04 -6.97 -39.27
N GLU A 615 135.82 -6.94 -39.81
CA GLU A 615 135.23 -5.69 -40.30
C GLU A 615 133.83 -5.33 -39.73
N LYS A 616 133.83 -4.71 -38.53
CA LYS A 616 132.72 -3.93 -37.91
C LYS A 616 131.66 -4.79 -37.21
N ARG A 617 131.68 -4.98 -35.89
CA ARG A 617 132.06 -4.09 -34.77
C ARG A 617 131.17 -2.86 -34.53
N GLU A 618 129.98 -2.77 -35.14
CA GLU A 618 128.95 -1.80 -34.71
C GLU A 618 127.57 -2.47 -34.61
N LYS A 619 127.27 -2.92 -33.39
CA LYS A 619 126.00 -3.49 -32.93
C LYS A 619 125.66 -2.81 -31.60
N GLN A 620 124.37 -2.46 -31.43
CA GLN A 620 123.69 -1.93 -30.23
C GLN A 620 123.63 -0.39 -30.11
N GLY A 621 122.49 0.25 -29.79
CA GLY A 621 121.16 -0.26 -29.48
C GLY A 621 120.23 0.89 -29.06
N VAL A 622 119.04 0.99 -29.67
CA VAL A 622 117.98 1.93 -29.23
C VAL A 622 116.54 1.39 -29.40
N GLU A 623 116.26 0.34 -30.17
CA GLU A 623 114.85 0.02 -30.53
C GLU A 623 114.16 -1.11 -29.74
N GLU A 624 114.60 -1.36 -28.50
CA GLU A 624 113.99 -2.38 -27.61
C GLU A 624 113.49 -1.80 -26.28
N ALA A 625 113.15 -0.50 -26.27
CA ALA A 625 112.51 0.18 -25.15
C ALA A 625 111.14 0.82 -25.47
N LEU A 626 110.66 0.78 -26.73
CA LEU A 626 109.42 1.49 -27.14
C LEU A 626 108.17 0.60 -27.26
N ARG A 627 108.27 -0.73 -27.11
CA ARG A 627 107.12 -1.64 -27.32
C ARG A 627 106.37 -2.09 -26.06
N LYS A 628 106.73 -1.60 -24.87
CA LYS A 628 106.10 -2.03 -23.60
C LYS A 628 105.31 -0.94 -22.86
N ALA A 629 105.23 0.28 -23.37
CA ALA A 629 104.53 1.41 -22.72
C ALA A 629 103.28 1.93 -23.48
N LEU A 630 102.93 1.35 -24.63
CA LEU A 630 101.82 1.80 -25.49
C LEU A 630 100.51 1.02 -25.31
N ILE A 631 100.50 -0.06 -24.51
CA ILE A 631 99.32 -0.93 -24.35
C ILE A 631 98.44 -0.55 -23.14
N ASP A 632 98.97 0.17 -22.14
CA ASP A 632 98.21 0.51 -20.92
C ASP A 632 97.53 1.90 -20.96
N ASN A 633 97.76 2.72 -22.00
CA ASN A 633 97.20 4.08 -22.10
C ASN A 633 95.87 4.16 -22.90
N GLU A 634 95.55 3.16 -23.73
CA GLU A 634 94.27 3.10 -24.46
C GLU A 634 93.10 2.62 -23.57
N ARG A 635 93.39 1.81 -22.54
CA ARG A 635 92.36 1.30 -21.61
C ARG A 635 91.83 2.37 -20.65
N ILE A 636 92.70 3.28 -20.20
CA ILE A 636 92.34 4.37 -19.27
C ILE A 636 91.54 5.47 -19.99
N ILE A 637 91.77 5.69 -21.29
CA ILE A 637 91.01 6.67 -22.08
C ILE A 637 89.56 6.19 -22.31
N GLN A 638 89.33 4.88 -22.53
CA GLN A 638 87.99 4.33 -22.72
C GLN A 638 87.14 4.32 -21.44
N GLU A 639 87.74 4.06 -20.28
CA GLU A 639 87.03 4.10 -18.99
C GLU A 639 86.69 5.54 -18.55
N LYS A 640 87.50 6.54 -18.93
CA LYS A 640 87.21 7.95 -18.67
C LYS A 640 86.04 8.47 -19.51
N THR A 641 85.93 8.08 -20.77
CA THR A 641 84.84 8.53 -21.67
C THR A 641 83.48 8.00 -21.22
N ILE A 642 83.43 6.75 -20.72
CA ILE A 642 82.18 6.13 -20.22
C ILE A 642 81.70 6.81 -18.93
N LEU A 643 82.61 7.21 -18.03
CA LEU A 643 82.26 7.93 -16.80
C LEU A 643 81.82 9.38 -17.07
N GLU A 644 82.45 10.08 -18.01
CA GLU A 644 82.05 11.45 -18.40
C GLU A 644 80.67 11.46 -19.09
N GLU A 645 80.33 10.42 -19.86
CA GLU A 645 79.04 10.27 -20.53
C GLU A 645 77.91 9.92 -19.54
N GLN A 646 78.18 9.07 -18.54
CA GLN A 646 77.22 8.75 -17.47
C GLN A 646 76.97 9.92 -16.50
N ILE A 647 77.99 10.73 -16.19
CA ILE A 647 77.81 11.94 -15.38
C ILE A 647 77.02 13.02 -16.16
N ALA A 648 77.26 13.15 -17.47
CA ALA A 648 76.52 14.09 -18.33
C ALA A 648 75.06 13.66 -18.57
N GLU A 649 74.77 12.36 -18.55
CA GLU A 649 73.41 11.81 -18.62
C GLU A 649 72.68 12.01 -17.29
N CYS A 650 73.32 11.72 -16.16
CA CYS A 650 72.74 11.93 -14.83
C CYS A 650 72.42 13.42 -14.55
N CYS A 651 73.28 14.35 -14.98
CA CYS A 651 73.03 15.79 -14.89
C CYS A 651 71.91 16.27 -15.85
N ARG A 652 71.75 15.66 -17.03
CA ARG A 652 70.64 15.96 -17.96
C ARG A 652 69.29 15.46 -17.43
N SER A 653 69.23 14.23 -16.93
CA SER A 653 68.02 13.66 -16.34
C SER A 653 67.60 14.41 -15.08
N SER A 654 68.56 14.90 -14.27
CA SER A 654 68.28 15.74 -13.10
C SER A 654 67.76 17.14 -13.48
N GLY A 655 68.28 17.73 -14.58
CA GLY A 655 67.84 19.02 -15.10
C GLY A 655 66.41 18.99 -15.67
N GLU A 656 66.05 17.95 -16.42
CA GLU A 656 64.69 17.76 -16.96
C GLU A 656 63.65 17.53 -15.85
N LEU A 657 64.04 16.92 -14.73
CA LEU A 657 63.18 16.71 -13.56
C LEU A 657 62.92 18.02 -12.81
N ILE A 658 63.92 18.91 -12.72
CA ILE A 658 63.80 20.24 -12.10
C ILE A 658 62.94 21.17 -12.99
N GLU A 659 63.02 21.05 -14.30
CA GLU A 659 62.23 21.86 -15.24
C GLU A 659 60.74 21.45 -15.22
N LYS A 660 60.44 20.15 -15.12
CA LYS A 660 59.07 19.63 -14.93
C LYS A 660 58.49 19.94 -13.54
N LEU A 661 59.33 20.02 -12.50
CA LEU A 661 58.88 20.40 -11.14
C LEU A 661 58.54 21.89 -11.00
N LYS A 662 59.00 22.76 -11.90
CA LYS A 662 58.66 24.20 -11.89
C LYS A 662 57.27 24.53 -12.45
N GLU A 663 56.65 23.60 -13.18
CA GLU A 663 55.31 23.78 -13.76
C GLU A 663 54.17 23.43 -12.78
N CYS A 664 54.49 22.85 -11.63
CA CYS A 664 53.52 22.56 -10.56
C CYS A 664 53.46 23.73 -9.58
N GLU A 665 52.28 24.30 -9.35
CA GLU A 665 52.06 25.39 -8.39
C GLU A 665 52.25 24.91 -6.93
N PHE A 666 53.50 24.86 -6.47
CA PHE A 666 53.82 24.56 -5.08
C PHE A 666 53.79 25.82 -4.21
N SER A 667 53.60 25.61 -2.89
CA SER A 667 53.70 26.65 -1.85
C SER A 667 54.95 27.53 -2.02
N LYS A 668 54.82 28.83 -1.70
CA LYS A 668 55.89 29.83 -1.85
C LYS A 668 57.21 29.38 -1.19
N ASP A 669 57.13 28.66 -0.07
CA ASP A 669 58.29 28.14 0.67
C ASP A 669 59.04 27.04 -0.12
N PHE A 670 58.35 26.27 -0.97
CA PHE A 670 58.95 25.24 -1.81
C PHE A 670 59.60 25.83 -3.07
N ASN A 671 59.03 26.90 -3.61
CA ASN A 671 59.65 27.65 -4.72
C ASN A 671 60.90 28.42 -4.26
N ASP A 672 60.90 28.95 -3.04
CA ASP A 672 62.09 29.52 -2.41
C ASP A 672 63.16 28.43 -2.14
N PHE A 673 62.73 27.21 -1.79
CA PHE A 673 63.61 26.03 -1.64
C PHE A 673 64.27 25.59 -2.96
N ILE A 674 63.52 25.46 -4.07
CA ILE A 674 64.08 25.11 -5.39
C ILE A 674 64.98 26.24 -5.92
N SER A 675 64.67 27.49 -5.65
CA SER A 675 65.52 28.62 -6.04
C SER A 675 66.88 28.61 -5.33
N SER A 676 66.94 28.07 -4.11
CA SER A 676 68.19 27.91 -3.35
C SER A 676 69.13 26.82 -3.87
N TRP A 677 68.62 25.85 -4.66
CA TRP A 677 69.43 24.79 -5.30
C TRP A 677 70.41 25.31 -6.36
N SER A 678 70.20 26.52 -6.89
CA SER A 678 71.13 27.15 -7.84
C SER A 678 72.49 27.54 -7.22
N LYS A 679 72.61 27.46 -5.88
CA LYS A 679 73.84 27.74 -5.12
C LYS A 679 74.27 26.49 -4.34
N ILE A 680 74.66 25.42 -5.06
CA ILE A 680 75.16 24.19 -4.44
C ILE A 680 76.51 24.49 -3.75
N PRO A 681 76.65 24.30 -2.42
CA PRO A 681 77.96 24.34 -1.78
C PRO A 681 78.75 23.09 -2.17
N SER A 682 80.02 23.25 -2.55
CA SER A 682 80.92 22.15 -2.93
C SER A 682 81.34 21.24 -1.76
N ASP A 683 80.73 21.40 -0.59
CA ASP A 683 80.98 20.61 0.61
C ASP A 683 79.88 19.55 0.81
N VAL A 684 80.31 18.30 0.91
CA VAL A 684 79.48 17.09 1.01
C VAL A 684 78.54 17.13 2.22
N LEU A 685 78.96 17.75 3.34
CA LEU A 685 78.14 17.86 4.56
C LEU A 685 76.95 18.81 4.37
N SER A 686 77.13 19.87 3.59
CA SER A 686 76.07 20.81 3.26
C SER A 686 75.03 20.18 2.33
N LEU A 687 75.50 19.33 1.40
CA LEU A 687 74.64 18.55 0.50
C LEU A 687 73.84 17.48 1.25
N GLN A 688 74.46 16.79 2.21
CA GLN A 688 73.79 15.81 3.08
C GLN A 688 72.68 16.46 3.92
N ARG A 689 72.95 17.64 4.52
CA ARG A 689 71.95 18.37 5.31
C ARG A 689 70.77 18.84 4.46
N LEU A 690 71.05 19.22 3.21
CA LEU A 690 70.03 19.63 2.26
C LEU A 690 69.17 18.46 1.81
N ILE A 691 69.77 17.29 1.54
CA ILE A 691 69.04 16.03 1.28
C ILE A 691 68.18 15.63 2.47
N GLN A 692 68.68 15.75 3.71
CA GLN A 692 67.91 15.46 4.91
C GLN A 692 66.70 16.39 5.08
N LEU A 693 66.86 17.69 4.84
CA LEU A 693 65.75 18.65 4.87
C LEU A 693 64.72 18.37 3.75
N SER A 694 65.17 18.03 2.55
CA SER A 694 64.27 17.60 1.46
C SER A 694 63.46 16.36 1.84
N LEU A 695 64.10 15.35 2.45
CA LEU A 695 63.46 14.12 2.88
C LEU A 695 62.43 14.37 3.99
N ILE A 696 62.72 15.25 4.95
CA ILE A 696 61.78 15.63 6.01
C ILE A 696 60.55 16.34 5.41
N ASN A 697 60.76 17.28 4.48
CA ASN A 697 59.66 17.98 3.82
C ASN A 697 58.81 17.04 2.95
N LEU A 698 59.45 16.13 2.21
CA LEU A 698 58.74 15.08 1.45
C LEU A 698 57.93 14.17 2.37
N PHE A 699 58.47 13.80 3.53
CA PHE A 699 57.76 12.99 4.51
C PHE A 699 56.56 13.73 5.12
N GLN A 700 56.69 15.03 5.41
CA GLN A 700 55.56 15.86 5.87
C GLN A 700 54.48 16.00 4.80
N LEU A 701 54.86 16.20 3.53
CA LEU A 701 53.91 16.22 2.42
C LEU A 701 53.23 14.86 2.23
N TYR A 702 53.96 13.76 2.39
CA TYR A 702 53.39 12.41 2.36
C TYR A 702 52.37 12.20 3.49
N GLN A 703 52.67 12.63 4.72
CA GLN A 703 51.72 12.57 5.83
C GLN A 703 50.49 13.44 5.60
N GLN A 704 50.65 14.65 5.05
CA GLN A 704 49.51 15.50 4.67
C GLN A 704 48.67 14.85 3.57
N ASN A 705 49.29 14.24 2.57
CA ASN A 705 48.59 13.54 1.50
C ASN A 705 47.84 12.29 2.01
N SER A 706 48.43 11.56 2.95
CA SER A 706 47.75 10.46 3.65
C SER A 706 46.50 10.95 4.37
N LYS A 707 46.59 12.10 5.06
CA LYS A 707 45.45 12.70 5.74
C LYS A 707 44.35 13.16 4.76
N TYR A 708 44.74 13.79 3.64
CA TYR A 708 43.77 14.15 2.60
C TYR A 708 43.12 12.92 1.95
N SER A 709 43.84 11.81 1.83
CA SER A 709 43.27 10.54 1.36
C SER A 709 42.23 9.98 2.33
N GLU A 710 42.48 10.05 3.65
CA GLU A 710 41.49 9.67 4.68
C GLU A 710 40.27 10.59 4.65
N ASP A 711 40.48 11.92 4.58
CA ASP A 711 39.39 12.90 4.48
C ASP A 711 38.54 12.67 3.20
N LEU A 712 39.18 12.35 2.08
CA LEU A 712 38.49 11.99 0.82
C LEU A 712 37.65 10.71 0.96
N LEU A 713 38.14 9.71 1.71
CA LEU A 713 37.38 8.50 2.00
C LEU A 713 36.13 8.80 2.84
N VAL A 714 36.25 9.67 3.85
CA VAL A 714 35.11 10.12 4.66
C VAL A 714 34.12 10.96 3.84
N ILE A 715 34.62 11.83 2.96
CA ILE A 715 33.75 12.61 2.05
C ILE A 715 33.05 11.67 1.06
N SER A 716 33.75 10.67 0.53
CA SER A 716 33.17 9.66 -0.37
C SER A 716 32.09 8.85 0.32
N SER A 717 32.29 8.42 1.57
CA SER A 717 31.27 7.68 2.32
C SER A 717 30.05 8.56 2.63
N LYS A 718 30.24 9.83 2.96
CA LYS A 718 29.15 10.80 3.15
C LYS A 718 28.39 11.06 1.85
N LEU A 719 29.09 11.22 0.73
CA LEU A 719 28.48 11.39 -0.59
C LEU A 719 27.64 10.17 -0.97
N GLN A 720 28.13 8.97 -0.69
CA GLN A 720 27.41 7.72 -0.95
C GLN A 720 26.17 7.58 -0.06
N SER A 721 26.25 8.00 1.21
CA SER A 721 25.08 8.10 2.10
C SER A 721 24.05 9.09 1.56
N SER A 722 24.48 10.30 1.19
CA SER A 722 23.56 11.31 0.64
C SER A 722 22.95 10.91 -0.70
N LEU A 723 23.67 10.17 -1.56
CA LEU A 723 23.11 9.58 -2.78
C LEU A 723 22.02 8.55 -2.47
N SER A 724 22.26 7.67 -1.49
CA SER A 724 21.23 6.73 -1.02
C SER A 724 20.01 7.45 -0.46
N ASP A 725 20.20 8.55 0.27
CA ASP A 725 19.10 9.37 0.79
C ASP A 725 18.31 10.03 -0.36
N CYS A 726 19.00 10.56 -1.39
CA CYS A 726 18.37 11.09 -2.59
C CYS A 726 17.55 10.04 -3.34
N ASP A 727 18.06 8.81 -3.47
CA ASP A 727 17.32 7.71 -4.10
C ASP A 727 16.08 7.31 -3.30
N ASN A 728 16.18 7.30 -1.97
CA ASN A 728 15.04 7.04 -1.10
C ASN A 728 13.99 8.15 -1.19
N LEU A 729 14.41 9.42 -1.20
CA LEU A 729 13.51 10.56 -1.40
C LEU A 729 12.86 10.54 -2.78
N ALA A 730 13.57 10.12 -3.83
CA ALA A 730 13.00 9.97 -5.17
C ALA A 730 11.93 8.86 -5.24
N LYS A 731 12.13 7.75 -4.51
CA LYS A 731 11.12 6.69 -4.34
C LYS A 731 9.92 7.18 -3.53
N GLU A 732 10.15 7.96 -2.48
CA GLU A 732 9.08 8.55 -1.71
C GLU A 732 8.27 9.55 -2.56
N GLU A 733 8.95 10.41 -3.32
CA GLU A 733 8.31 11.36 -4.25
C GLU A 733 7.49 10.63 -5.32
N SER A 734 7.99 9.52 -5.89
CA SER A 734 7.24 8.74 -6.88
C SER A 734 5.99 8.10 -6.25
N SER A 735 6.10 7.57 -5.03
CA SER A 735 4.95 7.03 -4.28
C SER A 735 3.90 8.10 -3.97
N LEU A 736 4.34 9.31 -3.60
CA LEU A 736 3.46 10.44 -3.33
C LEU A 736 2.79 10.95 -4.61
N ARG A 737 3.51 10.99 -5.74
CA ARG A 737 2.94 11.34 -7.05
C ARG A 737 1.90 10.33 -7.52
N SER A 738 2.14 9.04 -7.33
CA SER A 738 1.14 7.99 -7.63
C SER A 738 -0.11 8.14 -6.74
N ARG A 739 0.08 8.42 -5.44
CA ARG A 739 -1.04 8.71 -4.53
C ARG A 739 -1.79 9.98 -4.91
N GLU A 740 -1.09 11.05 -5.30
CA GLU A 740 -1.71 12.28 -5.79
C GLU A 740 -2.54 12.03 -7.06
N ALA A 741 -2.00 11.27 -8.02
CA ALA A 741 -2.70 10.89 -9.24
C ALA A 741 -3.97 10.08 -8.95
N PHE A 742 -3.88 9.13 -8.01
CA PHE A 742 -5.03 8.35 -7.55
C PHE A 742 -6.11 9.23 -6.90
N LEU A 743 -5.72 10.15 -6.01
CA LEU A 743 -6.66 11.10 -5.40
C LEU A 743 -7.30 12.05 -6.43
N ARG A 744 -6.53 12.52 -7.43
CA ARG A 744 -7.06 13.31 -8.53
C ARG A 744 -8.08 12.53 -9.36
N ASN A 745 -7.83 11.25 -9.61
CA ASN A 745 -8.80 10.37 -10.29
C ASN A 745 -10.07 10.16 -9.45
N GLN A 746 -9.96 9.96 -8.14
CA GLN A 746 -11.13 9.87 -7.27
C GLN A 746 -11.95 11.17 -7.27
N ILE A 747 -11.28 12.32 -7.19
CA ILE A 747 -11.93 13.63 -7.28
C ILE A 747 -12.66 13.78 -8.61
N GLU A 748 -12.03 13.42 -9.73
CA GLU A 748 -12.63 13.47 -11.07
C GLU A 748 -13.86 12.53 -11.18
N GLN A 749 -13.79 11.31 -10.65
CA GLN A 749 -14.93 10.40 -10.59
C GLN A 749 -16.10 10.99 -9.78
N ILE A 750 -15.81 11.59 -8.62
CA ILE A 750 -16.81 12.28 -7.80
C ILE A 750 -17.42 13.48 -8.55
N TYR A 751 -16.62 14.24 -9.32
CA TYR A 751 -17.15 15.32 -10.16
C TYR A 751 -18.08 14.80 -11.26
N GLN A 752 -17.71 13.71 -11.93
CA GLN A 752 -18.54 13.08 -12.97
C GLN A 752 -19.83 12.51 -12.39
N GLU A 753 -19.78 11.86 -11.23
CA GLU A 753 -20.96 11.34 -10.54
C GLU A 753 -21.88 12.50 -10.10
N ASN A 754 -21.32 13.57 -9.54
CA ASN A 754 -22.09 14.78 -9.25
C ASN A 754 -22.69 15.43 -10.50
N SER A 755 -22.04 15.37 -11.66
CA SER A 755 -22.62 15.83 -12.93
C SER A 755 -23.82 14.98 -13.32
N ARG A 756 -23.68 13.65 -13.26
CA ARG A 756 -24.78 12.70 -13.56
C ARG A 756 -25.97 12.87 -12.62
N ILE A 757 -25.71 13.05 -11.32
CA ILE A 757 -26.77 13.31 -10.33
C ILE A 757 -27.47 14.65 -10.65
N ARG A 758 -26.72 15.70 -10.98
CA ARG A 758 -27.30 16.98 -11.38
C ARG A 758 -28.12 16.89 -12.67
N GLU A 759 -27.65 16.17 -13.67
CA GLU A 759 -28.39 15.92 -14.91
C GLU A 759 -29.67 15.12 -14.66
N SER A 760 -29.60 14.08 -13.82
CA SER A 760 -30.76 13.27 -13.41
C SER A 760 -31.79 14.11 -12.65
N LEU A 761 -31.36 14.89 -11.65
CA LEU A 761 -32.23 15.81 -10.90
C LEU A 761 -32.83 16.88 -11.81
N ASN A 762 -32.05 17.47 -12.72
CA ASN A 762 -32.58 18.44 -13.69
C ASN A 762 -33.62 17.83 -14.63
N SER A 763 -33.41 16.58 -15.06
CA SER A 763 -34.39 15.85 -15.87
C SER A 763 -35.68 15.60 -15.10
N GLN A 764 -35.59 15.20 -13.83
CA GLN A 764 -36.76 15.04 -12.94
C GLN A 764 -37.47 16.38 -12.70
N ILE A 765 -36.73 17.46 -12.43
CA ILE A 765 -37.27 18.80 -12.26
C ILE A 765 -38.02 19.23 -13.53
N THR A 766 -37.47 18.98 -14.71
CA THR A 766 -38.12 19.31 -15.98
C THR A 766 -39.39 18.49 -16.20
N SER A 767 -39.36 17.19 -15.88
CA SER A 767 -40.55 16.33 -15.93
C SER A 767 -41.66 16.82 -14.99
N LEU A 768 -41.32 17.15 -13.74
CA LEU A 768 -42.27 17.71 -12.78
C LEU A 768 -42.78 19.08 -13.22
N HIS A 769 -41.94 19.91 -13.83
CA HIS A 769 -42.37 21.19 -14.39
C HIS A 769 -43.39 21.01 -15.51
N GLN A 770 -43.18 20.03 -16.39
CA GLN A 770 -44.12 19.68 -17.47
C GLN A 770 -45.44 19.15 -16.90
N GLU A 771 -45.39 18.32 -15.85
CA GLU A 771 -46.58 17.83 -15.16
C GLU A 771 -47.35 18.98 -14.49
N VAL A 772 -46.66 19.92 -13.84
CA VAL A 772 -47.29 21.13 -13.27
C VAL A 772 -47.94 21.99 -14.36
N ILE A 773 -47.29 22.16 -15.51
CA ILE A 773 -47.86 22.88 -16.66
C ILE A 773 -49.11 22.16 -17.17
N PHE A 774 -49.07 20.83 -17.29
CA PHE A 774 -50.20 20.01 -17.70
C PHE A 774 -51.38 20.13 -16.72
N LEU A 775 -51.13 19.98 -15.42
CA LEU A 775 -52.16 20.14 -14.39
C LEU A 775 -52.76 21.55 -14.36
N ARG A 776 -51.95 22.59 -14.58
CA ARG A 776 -52.46 23.97 -14.71
C ARG A 776 -53.36 24.12 -15.94
N SER A 777 -53.01 23.52 -17.07
CA SER A 777 -53.86 23.49 -18.27
C SER A 777 -55.17 22.77 -17.98
N GLU A 778 -55.14 21.62 -17.30
CA GLU A 778 -56.33 20.85 -16.95
C GLU A 778 -57.26 21.63 -16.01
N ILE A 779 -56.70 22.28 -14.99
CA ILE A 779 -57.45 23.18 -14.09
C ILE A 779 -58.11 24.32 -14.88
N HIS A 780 -57.41 24.90 -15.86
CA HIS A 780 -57.97 25.96 -16.69
C HIS A 780 -59.16 25.46 -17.52
N LYS A 781 -59.03 24.29 -18.16
CA LYS A 781 -60.14 23.67 -18.91
C LYS A 781 -61.36 23.39 -18.02
N LEU A 782 -61.14 22.83 -16.82
CA LEU A 782 -62.21 22.58 -15.87
C LEU A 782 -62.85 23.87 -15.36
N HIS A 783 -62.07 24.95 -15.23
CA HIS A 783 -62.59 26.26 -14.88
C HIS A 783 -63.47 26.83 -15.99
N ASP A 784 -63.03 26.76 -17.24
CA ASP A 784 -63.80 27.19 -18.42
C ASP A 784 -65.10 26.39 -18.57
N GLU A 785 -65.06 25.07 -18.35
CA GLU A 785 -66.25 24.21 -18.36
C GLU A 785 -67.21 24.58 -17.23
N ASN A 786 -66.70 24.89 -16.04
CA ASN A 786 -67.53 25.30 -14.91
C ASN A 786 -68.14 26.70 -15.12
N GLU A 787 -67.41 27.64 -15.71
CA GLU A 787 -67.99 28.91 -16.16
C GLU A 787 -69.10 28.69 -17.18
N TYR A 788 -68.85 27.84 -18.19
CA TYR A 788 -69.84 27.49 -19.20
C TYR A 788 -71.11 26.91 -18.56
N LEU A 789 -70.99 25.89 -17.72
CA LEU A 789 -72.12 25.27 -17.02
C LEU A 789 -72.86 26.27 -16.12
N ASN A 790 -72.15 27.18 -15.46
CA ASN A 790 -72.79 28.25 -14.68
C ASN A 790 -73.56 29.24 -15.57
N THR A 791 -73.04 29.60 -16.74
CA THR A 791 -73.77 30.46 -17.68
C THR A 791 -75.01 29.76 -18.23
N GLU A 792 -74.92 28.46 -18.52
CA GLU A 792 -76.04 27.65 -18.98
C GLU A 792 -77.11 27.51 -17.89
N LEU A 793 -76.71 27.23 -16.64
CA LEU A 793 -77.61 27.16 -15.50
C LEU A 793 -78.35 28.48 -15.27
N ARG A 794 -77.64 29.62 -15.35
CA ARG A 794 -78.25 30.95 -15.25
C ARG A 794 -79.25 31.20 -16.37
N SER A 795 -78.91 30.81 -17.61
CA SER A 795 -79.82 30.90 -18.75
C SER A 795 -81.09 30.07 -18.51
N LYS A 796 -80.94 28.81 -18.10
CA LYS A 796 -82.06 27.90 -17.79
C LYS A 796 -82.91 28.39 -16.62
N SER A 797 -82.29 28.95 -15.59
CA SER A 797 -83.00 29.57 -14.47
C SER A 797 -83.81 30.79 -14.93
N LEU A 798 -83.29 31.58 -15.87
CA LEU A 798 -84.01 32.71 -16.45
C LEU A 798 -85.17 32.24 -17.33
N GLU A 799 -84.97 31.20 -18.15
CA GLU A 799 -86.04 30.56 -18.93
C GLU A 799 -87.15 30.02 -18.03
N TYR A 800 -86.79 29.33 -16.95
CA TYR A 800 -87.74 28.81 -15.98
C TYR A 800 -88.53 29.94 -15.30
N SER A 801 -87.86 31.03 -14.90
CA SER A 801 -88.53 32.20 -14.34
C SER A 801 -89.52 32.83 -15.32
N LYS A 802 -89.18 32.91 -16.61
CA LYS A 802 -90.09 33.42 -17.66
C LYS A 802 -91.27 32.49 -17.89
N ALA A 803 -91.03 31.18 -17.91
CA ALA A 803 -92.09 30.17 -18.04
C ALA A 803 -93.06 30.23 -16.86
N LYS A 804 -92.53 30.37 -15.64
CA LYS A 804 -93.35 30.53 -14.42
C LYS A 804 -94.18 31.80 -14.45
N GLN A 805 -93.61 32.94 -14.87
CA GLN A 805 -94.37 34.18 -15.04
C GLN A 805 -95.47 34.04 -16.11
N ALA A 806 -95.20 33.34 -17.21
CA ALA A 806 -96.20 33.07 -18.24
C ALA A 806 -97.32 32.14 -17.72
N GLU A 807 -96.98 31.15 -16.89
CA GLU A 807 -97.93 30.27 -16.24
C GLU A 807 -98.82 31.02 -15.24
N GLU A 808 -98.24 31.90 -14.41
CA GLU A 808 -98.96 32.77 -13.48
C GLU A 808 -99.90 33.73 -14.24
N TYR A 809 -99.45 34.29 -15.35
CA TYR A 809 -100.28 35.13 -16.22
C TYR A 809 -101.45 34.34 -16.83
N TYR A 810 -101.19 33.11 -17.29
CA TYR A 810 -102.22 32.22 -17.83
C TYR A 810 -103.24 31.84 -16.76
N LYS A 811 -102.78 31.52 -15.56
CA LYS A 811 -103.62 31.21 -14.39
C LYS A 811 -104.54 32.39 -14.05
N HIS A 812 -103.99 33.60 -13.97
CA HIS A 812 -104.78 34.81 -13.72
C HIS A 812 -105.85 35.02 -14.80
N THR A 813 -105.48 34.83 -16.07
CA THR A 813 -106.42 34.95 -17.19
C THR A 813 -107.54 33.89 -17.11
N LEU A 814 -107.22 32.67 -16.65
CA LEU A 814 -108.18 31.60 -16.47
C LEU A 814 -109.13 31.88 -15.29
N GLU A 815 -108.60 32.37 -14.17
CA GLU A 815 -109.37 32.78 -13.00
C GLU A 815 -110.35 33.91 -13.36
N GLU A 816 -109.92 34.89 -14.16
CA GLU A 816 -110.77 35.97 -14.65
C GLU A 816 -111.90 35.46 -15.56
N LYS A 817 -111.60 34.51 -16.47
CA LYS A 817 -112.62 33.82 -17.27
C LYS A 817 -113.62 33.04 -16.41
N THR A 818 -113.15 32.33 -15.39
CA THR A 818 -114.02 31.58 -14.47
C THR A 818 -114.92 32.53 -13.66
N ARG A 819 -114.40 33.67 -13.22
CA ARG A 819 -115.21 34.72 -12.55
C ARG A 819 -116.31 35.24 -13.47
N LEU A 820 -115.99 35.54 -14.73
CA LEU A 820 -116.98 35.95 -15.74
C LEU A 820 -118.03 34.86 -15.97
N TYR A 821 -117.62 33.60 -16.08
CA TYR A 821 -118.53 32.48 -16.29
C TYR A 821 -119.49 32.29 -15.12
N ASN A 822 -118.99 32.39 -13.88
CA ASN A 822 -119.81 32.29 -12.67
C ASN A 822 -120.81 33.44 -12.57
N LYS A 823 -120.41 34.66 -12.95
CA LYS A 823 -121.34 35.80 -13.00
C LYS A 823 -122.47 35.55 -14.00
N HIS A 824 -122.14 35.13 -15.23
CA HIS A 824 -123.16 34.80 -16.22
C HIS A 824 -124.07 33.65 -15.79
N LYS A 825 -123.52 32.63 -15.12
CA LYS A 825 -124.31 31.53 -14.57
C LYS A 825 -125.37 32.02 -13.56
N ILE A 826 -124.98 32.90 -12.64
CA ILE A 826 -125.89 33.50 -11.65
C ILE A 826 -127.00 34.29 -12.37
N ASP A 827 -126.63 35.13 -13.33
CA ASP A 827 -127.59 35.92 -14.12
C ASP A 827 -128.60 35.01 -14.86
N PHE A 828 -128.14 33.89 -15.43
CA PHE A 828 -129.01 32.92 -16.11
C PHE A 828 -129.93 32.17 -15.14
N GLU A 829 -129.43 31.76 -13.97
CA GLU A 829 -130.25 31.11 -12.93
C GLU A 829 -131.35 32.03 -12.38
N GLU A 830 -131.11 33.34 -12.37
CA GLU A 830 -132.10 34.34 -11.99
C GLU A 830 -133.18 34.53 -13.06
N ILE A 831 -132.80 34.59 -14.35
CA ILE A 831 -133.75 34.62 -15.47
C ILE A 831 -134.61 33.33 -15.53
N ILE A 832 -134.02 32.16 -15.26
CA ILE A 832 -134.76 30.89 -15.22
C ILE A 832 -135.77 30.90 -14.07
N ARG A 833 -135.42 31.44 -12.90
CA ARG A 833 -136.34 31.61 -11.76
C ARG A 833 -137.50 32.55 -12.06
N GLU A 834 -137.26 33.63 -12.81
CA GLU A 834 -138.30 34.56 -13.26
C GLU A 834 -139.27 33.89 -14.25
N ILE A 835 -138.75 33.12 -15.21
CA ILE A 835 -139.58 32.38 -16.18
C ILE A 835 -140.43 31.29 -15.49
N TRP A 836 -139.90 30.66 -14.44
CA TRP A 836 -140.60 29.64 -13.65
C TRP A 836 -141.88 30.15 -12.96
N LYS A 837 -141.97 31.45 -12.67
CA LYS A 837 -143.15 32.05 -12.01
C LYS A 837 -144.32 32.35 -12.95
N ALA A 838 -144.15 32.25 -14.28
CA ALA A 838 -145.07 32.88 -15.24
C ALA A 838 -145.80 31.96 -16.24
N LYS A 839 -145.85 30.62 -16.07
CA LYS A 839 -146.48 29.73 -17.07
C LYS A 839 -147.43 28.66 -16.50
N SER A 840 -148.35 28.19 -17.34
CA SER A 840 -149.38 27.21 -17.01
C SER A 840 -148.80 25.83 -16.69
N ILE A 841 -149.55 25.03 -15.92
CA ILE A 841 -149.16 23.69 -15.44
C ILE A 841 -148.75 22.75 -16.60
N GLU A 842 -149.38 22.86 -17.77
CA GLU A 842 -148.99 22.11 -18.97
C GLU A 842 -147.58 22.49 -19.47
N SER A 843 -147.22 23.79 -19.45
CA SER A 843 -145.88 24.25 -19.84
C SER A 843 -144.82 23.85 -18.82
N GLN A 844 -145.17 23.81 -17.53
CA GLN A 844 -144.27 23.32 -16.47
C GLN A 844 -143.96 21.83 -16.67
N ARG A 845 -144.95 21.00 -17.01
CA ARG A 845 -144.74 19.57 -17.28
C ARG A 845 -143.82 19.32 -18.48
N VAL A 846 -144.01 20.04 -19.59
CA VAL A 846 -143.13 19.89 -20.77
C VAL A 846 -141.72 20.41 -20.46
N PHE A 847 -141.60 21.49 -19.67
CA PHE A 847 -140.30 22.00 -19.23
C PHE A 847 -139.57 21.05 -18.28
N GLU A 848 -140.26 20.43 -17.33
CA GLU A 848 -139.69 19.38 -16.46
C GLU A 848 -139.19 18.18 -17.28
N GLN A 849 -139.94 17.79 -18.32
CA GLN A 849 -139.49 16.76 -19.25
C GLN A 849 -138.27 17.19 -20.05
N ILE A 850 -138.19 18.44 -20.51
CA ILE A 850 -136.99 18.98 -21.18
C ILE A 850 -135.80 18.96 -20.23
N MET A 851 -135.96 19.42 -18.99
CA MET A 851 -134.87 19.44 -18.00
C MET A 851 -134.40 18.02 -17.69
N ARG A 852 -135.33 17.06 -17.51
CA ARG A 852 -134.98 15.66 -17.30
C ARG A 852 -134.20 15.09 -18.49
N VAL A 853 -134.67 15.30 -19.71
CA VAL A 853 -133.99 14.81 -20.93
C VAL A 853 -132.65 15.53 -21.13
N LYS A 854 -132.52 16.80 -20.73
CA LYS A 854 -131.27 17.55 -20.76
C LYS A 854 -130.26 17.04 -19.74
N THR A 855 -130.69 16.70 -18.52
CA THR A 855 -129.83 16.03 -17.54
C THR A 855 -129.40 14.65 -18.05
N GLU A 856 -130.30 13.88 -18.67
CA GLU A 856 -129.95 12.60 -19.29
C GLU A 856 -128.98 12.79 -20.48
N LEU A 857 -129.12 13.86 -21.27
CA LEU A 857 -128.20 14.19 -22.36
C LEU A 857 -126.79 14.47 -21.83
N GLU A 858 -126.69 15.31 -20.80
CA GLU A 858 -125.43 15.65 -20.12
C GLU A 858 -124.75 14.41 -19.54
N HIS A 859 -125.51 13.46 -18.97
CA HIS A 859 -124.94 12.19 -18.50
C HIS A 859 -124.32 11.36 -19.63
N ALA A 860 -124.94 11.28 -20.82
CA ALA A 860 -124.31 10.58 -21.94
C ALA A 860 -123.10 11.32 -22.52
N GLU A 861 -123.10 12.65 -22.52
CA GLU A 861 -121.95 13.45 -22.95
C GLU A 861 -120.75 13.28 -22.00
N ASN A 862 -121.03 13.20 -20.69
CA ASN A 862 -120.02 12.91 -19.67
C ASN A 862 -119.50 11.46 -19.77
N ASP A 863 -120.38 10.49 -19.97
CA ASP A 863 -119.98 9.10 -20.19
C ASP A 863 -119.12 8.94 -21.45
N LYS A 864 -119.48 9.61 -22.55
CA LYS A 864 -118.67 9.66 -23.77
C LYS A 864 -117.28 10.24 -23.49
N SER A 865 -117.20 11.37 -22.78
CA SER A 865 -115.93 12.02 -22.44
C SER A 865 -115.05 11.11 -21.58
N ARG A 866 -115.63 10.44 -20.58
CA ARG A 866 -114.93 9.45 -19.74
C ARG A 866 -114.38 8.28 -20.55
N ILE A 867 -115.16 7.73 -21.48
CA ILE A 867 -114.73 6.61 -22.33
C ILE A 867 -113.61 7.06 -23.29
N LEU A 868 -113.70 8.27 -23.85
CA LEU A 868 -112.63 8.84 -24.68
C LEU A 868 -111.34 9.05 -23.90
N GLU A 869 -111.42 9.50 -22.65
CA GLU A 869 -110.25 9.64 -21.77
C GLU A 869 -109.62 8.27 -21.44
N GLN A 870 -110.43 7.22 -21.27
CA GLN A 870 -109.94 5.85 -21.13
C GLN A 870 -109.25 5.34 -22.41
N ILE A 871 -109.77 5.69 -23.59
CA ILE A 871 -109.09 5.39 -24.87
C ILE A 871 -107.74 6.12 -24.97
N LEU A 872 -107.67 7.37 -24.51
CA LEU A 872 -106.45 8.19 -24.55
C LEU A 872 -105.36 7.68 -23.58
N LYS A 873 -105.76 7.12 -22.43
CA LYS A 873 -104.85 6.50 -21.44
C LYS A 873 -104.33 5.13 -21.89
N LEU A 874 -104.99 4.46 -22.84
CA LEU A 874 -104.48 3.26 -23.47
C LEU A 874 -103.42 3.66 -24.52
N THR A 875 -102.15 3.63 -24.09
CA THR A 875 -100.95 3.86 -24.92
C THR A 875 -100.94 2.99 -26.19
N GLU A 876 -100.12 3.34 -27.19
CA GLU A 876 -100.11 2.69 -28.52
C GLU A 876 -99.99 1.14 -28.50
N ASP A 877 -99.52 0.53 -27.40
CA ASP A 877 -99.42 -0.93 -27.22
C ASP A 877 -100.60 -1.60 -26.48
N GLY A 878 -101.62 -0.85 -26.05
CA GLY A 878 -102.79 -1.39 -25.35
C GLY A 878 -103.63 -2.35 -26.20
N ASP A 879 -104.19 -3.39 -25.58
CA ASP A 879 -104.98 -4.45 -26.22
C ASP A 879 -106.00 -3.89 -27.23
N ALA A 880 -105.78 -4.17 -28.52
CA ALA A 880 -106.59 -3.66 -29.63
C ALA A 880 -108.08 -4.03 -29.46
N GLN A 881 -108.37 -5.14 -28.78
CA GLN A 881 -109.73 -5.60 -28.53
C GLN A 881 -110.46 -4.72 -27.50
N ILE A 882 -109.74 -4.19 -26.51
CA ILE A 882 -110.30 -3.25 -25.51
C ILE A 882 -110.58 -1.90 -26.18
N ARG A 883 -109.65 -1.40 -27.00
CA ARG A 883 -109.85 -0.15 -27.75
C ARG A 883 -111.03 -0.23 -28.70
N GLU A 884 -111.22 -1.35 -29.39
CA GLU A 884 -112.37 -1.57 -30.26
C GLU A 884 -113.69 -1.64 -29.47
N THR A 885 -113.67 -2.22 -28.27
CA THR A 885 -114.84 -2.28 -27.38
C THR A 885 -115.22 -0.89 -26.87
N LEU A 886 -114.24 -0.09 -26.45
CA LEU A 886 -114.47 1.30 -26.01
C LEU A 886 -114.98 2.17 -27.17
N LYS A 887 -114.47 1.99 -28.40
CA LYS A 887 -115.02 2.68 -29.58
C LYS A 887 -116.49 2.34 -29.84
N LYS A 888 -116.89 1.08 -29.68
CA LYS A 888 -118.32 0.69 -29.79
C LYS A 888 -119.17 1.35 -28.71
N GLN A 889 -118.65 1.49 -27.50
CA GLN A 889 -119.34 2.20 -26.42
C GLN A 889 -119.47 3.71 -26.72
N VAL A 890 -118.43 4.35 -27.28
CA VAL A 890 -118.51 5.75 -27.75
C VAL A 890 -119.63 5.90 -28.78
N ASN A 891 -119.70 5.00 -29.77
CA ASN A 891 -120.77 5.03 -30.78
C ASN A 891 -122.16 4.86 -30.16
N SER A 892 -122.29 4.00 -29.14
CA SER A 892 -123.56 3.85 -28.40
C SER A 892 -123.94 5.11 -27.63
N CYS A 893 -122.98 5.80 -27.00
CA CYS A 893 -123.21 7.10 -26.38
C CYS A 893 -123.63 8.15 -27.42
N ASP A 894 -123.03 8.15 -28.62
CA ASP A 894 -123.42 9.05 -29.71
C ASP A 894 -124.87 8.83 -30.18
N GLU A 895 -125.29 7.57 -30.32
CA GLU A 895 -126.68 7.24 -30.64
C GLU A 895 -127.65 7.71 -29.54
N GLN A 896 -127.29 7.56 -28.26
CA GLN A 896 -128.09 8.05 -27.14
C GLN A 896 -128.18 9.58 -27.13
N ILE A 897 -127.06 10.27 -27.39
CA ILE A 897 -126.98 11.73 -27.48
C ILE A 897 -127.92 12.23 -28.59
N GLU A 898 -127.84 11.66 -29.79
CA GLU A 898 -128.68 12.08 -30.91
C GLU A 898 -130.17 11.77 -30.65
N THR A 899 -130.47 10.63 -30.02
CA THR A 899 -131.84 10.28 -29.62
C THR A 899 -132.40 11.30 -28.63
N ARG A 900 -131.63 11.68 -27.61
CA ARG A 900 -132.03 12.65 -26.58
C ARG A 900 -132.15 14.06 -27.15
N LYS A 901 -131.23 14.50 -28.03
CA LYS A 901 -131.36 15.76 -28.79
C LYS A 901 -132.65 15.79 -29.62
N GLY A 902 -132.96 14.69 -30.31
CA GLY A 902 -134.22 14.56 -31.06
C GLY A 902 -135.47 14.60 -30.17
N LEU A 903 -135.36 14.17 -28.91
CA LEU A 903 -136.44 14.22 -27.93
C LEU A 903 -136.62 15.63 -27.35
N ILE A 904 -135.51 16.32 -27.03
CA ILE A 904 -135.51 17.75 -26.66
C ILE A 904 -136.16 18.57 -27.76
N LYS A 905 -135.75 18.38 -29.02
CA LYS A 905 -136.33 19.12 -30.15
C LYS A 905 -137.84 18.92 -30.28
N ARG A 906 -138.34 17.69 -30.09
CA ARG A 906 -139.79 17.42 -30.08
C ARG A 906 -140.52 18.11 -28.93
N LEU A 907 -139.94 18.12 -27.74
CA LEU A 907 -140.49 18.81 -26.58
C LEU A 907 -140.43 20.34 -26.75
N GLU A 908 -139.37 20.88 -27.36
CA GLU A 908 -139.27 22.30 -27.74
C GLU A 908 -140.34 22.69 -28.76
N ASP A 909 -140.61 21.83 -29.75
CA ASP A 909 -141.70 22.03 -30.72
C ASP A 909 -143.08 21.92 -30.04
N GLU A 910 -143.22 21.06 -29.02
CA GLU A 910 -144.42 20.97 -28.18
C GLU A 910 -144.62 22.23 -27.31
N ILE A 911 -143.55 22.79 -26.73
CA ILE A 911 -143.58 24.10 -26.06
C ILE A 911 -143.99 25.18 -27.06
N ARG A 912 -143.41 25.21 -28.26
CA ARG A 912 -143.76 26.19 -29.30
C ARG A 912 -145.23 26.05 -29.72
N GLY A 913 -145.76 24.84 -29.75
CA GLY A 913 -147.18 24.54 -29.99
C GLY A 913 -148.11 24.96 -28.84
N LEU A 914 -147.65 24.85 -27.59
CA LEU A 914 -148.36 25.34 -26.40
C LEU A 914 -148.35 26.88 -26.33
N GLU A 915 -147.23 27.52 -26.67
CA GLU A 915 -147.10 28.97 -26.79
C GLU A 915 -147.99 29.55 -27.89
N SER A 916 -148.23 28.77 -28.95
CA SER A 916 -149.18 29.12 -30.03
C SER A 916 -150.65 29.04 -29.59
N LYS A 917 -150.97 28.24 -28.54
CA LYS A 917 -152.33 28.05 -28.00
C LYS A 917 -152.64 28.97 -26.80
N SER A 918 -151.62 29.39 -26.06
CA SER A 918 -151.74 30.44 -25.04
C SER A 918 -151.69 31.82 -25.70
N GLY A 919 -152.85 32.36 -26.05
CA GLY A 919 -152.98 33.65 -26.72
C GLY A 919 -152.20 34.77 -26.03
N SER A 920 -151.33 35.40 -26.83
CA SER A 920 -150.95 36.82 -26.78
C SER A 920 -150.93 37.47 -25.38
N ILE A 921 -149.86 37.19 -24.62
CA ILE A 921 -149.38 38.14 -23.60
C ILE A 921 -148.21 38.88 -24.22
N LYS A 922 -148.51 40.05 -24.81
CA LYS A 922 -147.51 41.07 -25.12
C LYS A 922 -146.92 41.58 -23.80
N LEU A 923 -145.78 41.05 -23.39
CA LEU A 923 -144.92 41.74 -22.43
C LEU A 923 -144.16 42.84 -23.20
N ASN A 924 -144.69 44.05 -23.10
CA ASN A 924 -143.92 45.27 -23.33
C ASN A 924 -142.82 45.34 -22.27
N GLY A 925 -141.59 45.07 -22.69
CA GLY A 925 -140.38 45.26 -21.92
C GLY A 925 -139.34 45.98 -22.77
N ASP A 926 -139.61 47.24 -23.06
CA ASP A 926 -138.58 48.21 -23.46
C ASP A 926 -137.62 48.36 -22.27
N ARG A 927 -136.46 47.71 -22.33
CA ARG A 927 -135.20 48.18 -21.73
C ARG A 927 -134.03 47.29 -22.16
N SER A 928 -132.99 47.95 -22.66
CA SER A 928 -131.61 47.47 -22.80
C SER A 928 -131.29 46.61 -24.04
N ARG A 929 -131.41 47.24 -25.21
CA ARG A 929 -130.43 47.04 -26.29
C ARG A 929 -129.10 47.66 -25.87
N SER A 930 -128.20 46.85 -25.33
CA SER A 930 -126.76 47.09 -25.43
C SER A 930 -126.11 45.80 -25.91
N TYR A 931 -126.17 45.61 -27.23
CA TYR A 931 -125.23 44.72 -27.92
C TYR A 931 -123.83 45.28 -27.67
N ILE A 932 -123.06 44.61 -26.81
CA ILE A 932 -121.61 44.71 -26.84
C ILE A 932 -121.18 43.92 -28.09
N ARG A 933 -120.93 44.67 -29.15
CA ARG A 933 -120.18 44.25 -30.33
C ARG A 933 -118.71 44.19 -29.91
N ILE A 934 -118.19 43.00 -29.59
CA ILE A 934 -116.74 42.76 -29.61
C ILE A 934 -116.41 42.28 -31.03
N GLU A 935 -116.39 43.23 -31.96
CA GLU A 935 -115.42 43.19 -33.05
C GLU A 935 -114.15 43.80 -32.45
N GLY A 936 -113.26 42.93 -31.97
CA GLY A 936 -111.90 43.28 -31.60
C GLY A 936 -110.97 42.67 -32.63
N GLU A 937 -110.83 43.35 -33.76
CA GLU A 937 -109.65 43.24 -34.61
C GLU A 937 -108.43 43.58 -33.74
N ILE A 938 -107.55 42.60 -33.52
CA ILE A 938 -106.17 42.86 -33.12
C ILE A 938 -105.36 42.75 -34.40
N GLU A 939 -105.21 43.87 -35.10
CA GLU A 939 -104.08 44.06 -36.00
C GLU A 939 -102.77 44.11 -35.20
N PRO A 940 -101.66 43.58 -35.76
CA PRO A 940 -100.35 43.58 -35.11
C PRO A 940 -99.74 44.99 -35.17
N SER A 941 -99.64 45.67 -34.03
CA SER A 941 -98.88 46.91 -33.94
C SER A 941 -97.39 46.60 -33.86
N GLU A 942 -96.70 46.84 -34.98
CA GLU A 942 -95.28 47.16 -35.03
C GLU A 942 -94.96 48.29 -34.02
N ILE A 943 -94.09 48.01 -33.05
CA ILE A 943 -93.35 49.04 -32.31
C ILE A 943 -91.87 48.64 -32.31
N ASN A 944 -91.15 49.23 -33.23
CA ASN A 944 -89.75 49.63 -33.11
C ASN A 944 -89.82 51.19 -33.14
N PRO A 945 -89.08 52.00 -32.35
CA PRO A 945 -87.61 51.98 -32.37
C PRO A 945 -86.84 52.47 -31.11
N LYS A 946 -85.58 52.02 -31.03
CA LYS A 946 -84.35 52.77 -30.68
C LYS A 946 -84.29 53.63 -29.40
N SER A 947 -83.32 53.32 -28.54
CA SER A 947 -82.23 54.28 -28.23
C SER A 947 -80.97 53.58 -27.69
N ASN A 948 -79.81 54.02 -28.24
CA ASN A 948 -78.45 54.13 -27.66
C ASN A 948 -77.84 52.90 -26.96
N GLY A 949 -76.67 52.37 -27.32
CA GLY A 949 -75.51 52.94 -27.99
C GLY A 949 -74.26 52.44 -27.27
N SER A 950 -73.36 51.75 -27.97
CA SER A 950 -71.89 51.87 -27.86
C SER A 950 -71.24 50.65 -28.50
N THR A 951 -70.80 50.90 -29.72
CA THR A 951 -69.73 50.22 -30.43
C THR A 951 -68.47 50.21 -29.56
N PHE A 952 -67.92 49.04 -29.26
CA PHE A 952 -66.47 48.92 -29.06
C PHE A 952 -65.95 47.78 -29.93
N ARG A 953 -65.00 48.18 -30.78
CA ARG A 953 -64.30 47.43 -31.80
C ARG A 953 -62.85 47.41 -31.32
N SER A 954 -62.30 46.22 -31.09
CA SER A 954 -60.87 45.93 -30.93
C SER A 954 -60.70 44.50 -31.46
N GLN A 955 -60.32 44.24 -32.70
CA GLN A 955 -58.97 44.33 -33.30
C GLN A 955 -57.84 43.71 -32.46
N SER A 956 -57.15 42.75 -33.10
CA SER A 956 -55.83 42.12 -32.83
C SER A 956 -55.70 41.33 -31.52
N SER A 957 -55.31 40.07 -31.52
CA SER A 957 -54.09 39.46 -32.11
C SER A 957 -54.32 37.94 -32.18
N GLU A 958 -54.12 37.24 -33.31
CA GLU A 958 -52.83 36.68 -33.75
C GLU A 958 -51.97 36.13 -32.61
N GLU A 959 -52.10 34.83 -32.32
CA GLU A 959 -51.04 34.07 -31.67
C GLU A 959 -50.60 32.93 -32.58
N GLN A 960 -49.31 33.02 -32.92
CA GLN A 960 -48.56 32.10 -33.74
C GLN A 960 -48.29 30.80 -32.98
N VAL A 961 -48.36 29.73 -33.77
CA VAL A 961 -47.71 28.45 -33.53
C VAL A 961 -46.20 28.67 -33.37
N ILE A 962 -45.65 28.24 -32.22
CA ILE A 962 -44.36 27.54 -32.09
C ILE A 962 -44.58 26.36 -31.16
#